data_AF-A0A9E3SUD4-F1
#
_entry.id   AF-A0A9E3SUD4-F1
#
_cell.length_a   1.000
_cell.length_b   1.000
_cell.length_c   1.000
_cell.angle_alpha   90.00
_cell.angle_beta   90.00
_cell.angle_gamma   90.00
#
_symmetry.space_group_name_H-M   'P 1'
#
loop_
_entity.id
_entity.type
_entity.pdbx_description
1 polymer ?
#
loop_
_entity_poly.entity_id
_entity_poly.type
_entity_poly.pdbx_seq_one_letter_code
_entity_poly.pdbx_strand_id
1 'polypeptide(L)'
;MVFFAQKIVRKLPGNWTFVIVTDRDELDDQIYKTFADVGAVPQTKSRKGDVQADSGEELKRLLREDHRFVFTLIQKFHTRDGQPYPVLSTRDDIIVMTDEAHRSQYDLFAANMRAALPHAAFIGFTGTPLMMGEEKTRQVFGDYVSIYNFKQSVDDGATVPLYYENRIPQLQLTNDDLNTDMDALLDQAMLDDTAEEKLEREFSREYHLITRENRLDTIAEDIVEHFMARGFEGREYNSKAMVVCIDKVTAVRMYDRVQHHWQVYRQHLEAELSTCQDTERAEHLRQQIVYMQQTDMAVVISQAQNEVDDFRRKGLDILPHRERIVHEDLATKFKAPTNPFRIVFVCAMWMTGFDAPACSTIYLDKPMRNHTLMQTIARANRVFRDKRNGMIVDYLGVFRELERALAIYGSGSGGGVQEGEMPVQDKRKLIQQLRELVAEITAFCVERGVDLDTILHTQDVLDREKLKYDAVDALVDEQTVRRFFAYVNDLNRLYKSCLPDRDAVQFDARRRLLNVIAQTILEETENPDISEIESEVTDLLDQSIVAEQYVIEAAVTDTSRYIDLSRIDFEALKERFARGHQRTAVERLRSAINRRLQQMVRYNRTRMNYLDTFQRMIDGYNSGALNIEVTFQNLLSFVDELSAEEKRGIAEQLTEEELAVFDLLTRPDIALTQNEREAVKRTAKELLETLKREKLVLDWRKRQQTREAVRQSIRLILDQLPERYSKEVYDEKCELLYQHVFESYSGDGKSIYGSAA
;
A
#
# COMPACT_ATOMS: atom_id res chain seq x y z
N MET A 1 30.71 -0.98 -13.15
CA MET A 1 31.70 -0.73 -14.22
C MET A 1 33.11 -0.43 -13.70
N VAL A 2 33.29 0.60 -12.87
CA VAL A 2 34.62 1.04 -12.39
C VAL A 2 35.46 -0.07 -11.75
N PHE A 3 34.86 -0.92 -10.90
CA PHE A 3 35.58 -2.03 -10.29
C PHE A 3 36.06 -3.09 -11.29
N PHE A 4 35.30 -3.33 -12.37
CA PHE A 4 35.69 -4.26 -13.42
C PHE A 4 36.92 -3.73 -14.17
N ALA A 5 36.87 -2.47 -14.61
CA ALA A 5 37.98 -1.84 -15.32
C ALA A 5 39.26 -1.79 -14.45
N GLN A 6 39.13 -1.34 -13.20
CA GLN A 6 40.26 -1.30 -12.25
C GLN A 6 40.84 -2.68 -11.94
N LYS A 7 40.00 -3.72 -11.86
CA LYS A 7 40.45 -5.09 -11.65
C LYS A 7 41.27 -5.60 -12.84
N ILE A 8 40.87 -5.29 -14.07
CA ILE A 8 41.63 -5.62 -15.28
C ILE A 8 42.98 -4.91 -15.26
N VAL A 9 42.99 -3.59 -15.08
CA VAL A 9 44.23 -2.79 -15.00
C VAL A 9 45.19 -3.33 -13.96
N ARG A 10 44.67 -3.81 -12.82
CA ARG A 10 45.49 -4.36 -11.73
C ARG A 10 45.99 -5.78 -11.99
N LYS A 11 45.24 -6.62 -12.70
CA LYS A 11 45.50 -8.08 -12.79
C LYS A 11 46.01 -8.54 -14.14
N LEU A 12 45.72 -7.82 -15.21
CA LEU A 12 46.10 -8.18 -16.57
C LEU A 12 47.11 -7.15 -17.11
N PRO A 13 48.31 -7.57 -17.51
CA PRO A 13 49.24 -6.66 -18.18
C PRO A 13 48.70 -6.28 -19.56
N GLY A 14 48.87 -5.03 -19.97
CA GLY A 14 48.41 -4.52 -21.27
C GLY A 14 48.12 -3.03 -21.23
N ASN A 15 48.00 -2.40 -22.40
CA ASN A 15 47.62 -0.99 -22.52
C ASN A 15 46.10 -0.82 -22.66
N TRP A 16 45.34 -1.44 -21.76
CA TRP A 16 43.88 -1.49 -21.87
C TRP A 16 43.23 -0.11 -21.95
N THR A 17 42.35 0.07 -22.95
CA THR A 17 41.47 1.23 -23.09
C THR A 17 40.03 0.81 -22.81
N PHE A 18 39.33 1.56 -21.96
CA PHE A 18 37.93 1.33 -21.64
C PHE A 18 37.06 2.45 -22.23
N VAL A 19 36.09 2.08 -23.05
CA VAL A 19 35.13 3.03 -23.64
C VAL A 19 33.79 2.85 -22.94
N ILE A 20 33.41 3.81 -22.11
CA ILE A 20 32.14 3.84 -21.39
C ILE A 20 31.12 4.53 -22.30
N VAL A 21 30.04 3.80 -22.61
CA VAL A 21 29.00 4.25 -23.53
C VAL A 21 27.67 4.36 -22.79
N THR A 22 27.06 5.53 -22.86
CA THR A 22 25.78 5.85 -22.23
C THR A 22 24.79 6.40 -23.26
N ASP A 23 23.53 6.58 -22.86
CA ASP A 23 22.43 7.02 -23.75
C ASP A 23 22.03 8.48 -23.55
N ARG A 24 22.53 9.14 -22.50
CA ARG A 24 22.19 10.53 -22.13
C ARG A 24 23.27 11.18 -21.28
N ASP A 25 23.35 12.51 -21.35
CA ASP A 25 24.39 13.28 -20.66
C ASP A 25 24.36 13.14 -19.14
N GLU A 26 23.17 13.14 -18.51
CA GLU A 26 23.04 13.00 -17.04
C GLU A 26 23.69 11.71 -16.50
N LEU A 27 23.51 10.61 -17.23
CA LEU A 27 24.05 9.30 -16.87
C LEU A 27 25.56 9.26 -17.12
N ASP A 28 26.00 9.83 -18.23
CA ASP A 28 27.41 9.96 -18.58
C ASP A 28 28.19 10.73 -17.50
N ASP A 29 27.66 11.88 -17.07
CA ASP A 29 28.24 12.69 -16.00
C ASP A 29 28.25 11.97 -14.65
N GLN A 30 27.19 11.22 -14.32
CA GLN A 30 27.13 10.42 -13.09
C GLN A 30 28.19 9.32 -13.07
N ILE A 31 28.35 8.59 -14.17
CA ILE A 31 29.35 7.52 -14.26
C ILE A 31 30.75 8.13 -14.28
N TYR A 32 30.98 9.21 -15.02
CA TYR A 32 32.26 9.94 -15.00
C TYR A 32 32.64 10.34 -13.58
N LYS A 33 31.71 10.96 -12.83
CA LYS A 33 31.94 11.36 -11.44
C LYS A 33 32.31 10.17 -10.55
N THR A 34 31.64 9.03 -10.73
CA THR A 34 31.97 7.80 -10.00
C THR A 34 33.41 7.32 -10.26
N PHE A 35 33.87 7.42 -11.52
CA PHE A 35 35.27 7.09 -11.86
C PHE A 35 36.25 8.14 -11.31
N ALA A 36 35.88 9.42 -11.30
CA ALA A 36 36.69 10.49 -10.74
C ALA A 36 36.86 10.33 -9.23
N ASP A 37 35.78 10.00 -8.51
CA ASP A 37 35.74 9.86 -7.04
C ASP A 37 36.66 8.74 -6.54
N VAL A 38 36.88 7.70 -7.34
CA VAL A 38 37.86 6.63 -7.03
C VAL A 38 39.27 6.90 -7.58
N GLY A 39 39.50 8.07 -8.19
CA GLY A 39 40.79 8.46 -8.76
C GLY A 39 41.15 7.76 -10.08
N ALA A 40 40.18 7.17 -10.78
CA ALA A 40 40.42 6.51 -12.07
C ALA A 40 40.61 7.53 -13.21
N VAL A 41 39.96 8.69 -13.11
CA VAL A 41 40.03 9.80 -14.06
C VAL A 41 40.18 11.14 -13.31
N PRO A 42 40.60 12.24 -13.97
CA PRO A 42 40.75 13.54 -13.33
C PRO A 42 39.43 14.11 -12.78
N GLN A 43 39.51 14.76 -11.63
CA GLN A 43 38.38 15.39 -10.93
C GLN A 43 37.82 16.64 -11.62
N THR A 44 38.62 17.33 -12.44
CA THR A 44 38.21 18.55 -13.16
C THR A 44 38.36 18.36 -14.66
N LYS A 45 37.27 18.65 -15.40
CA LYS A 45 37.31 18.80 -16.86
C LYS A 45 38.34 19.89 -17.20
N SER A 46 39.35 19.53 -17.97
CA SER A 46 40.31 20.49 -18.48
C SER A 46 40.51 20.22 -19.96
N ARG A 47 40.65 21.27 -20.78
CA ARG A 47 40.87 21.14 -22.23
C ARG A 47 42.05 20.24 -22.63
N LYS A 48 42.94 19.90 -21.68
CA LYS A 48 44.03 18.94 -21.83
C LYS A 48 43.78 17.75 -20.89
N GLY A 49 43.18 16.69 -21.42
CA GLY A 49 42.91 15.46 -20.66
C GLY A 49 41.44 15.24 -20.31
N ASP A 50 40.53 15.97 -20.95
CA ASP A 50 39.12 15.57 -20.96
C ASP A 50 38.99 14.26 -21.74
N VAL A 51 38.38 13.29 -21.08
CA VAL A 51 38.13 11.96 -21.63
C VAL A 51 36.65 11.75 -21.93
N GLN A 52 35.82 12.77 -21.70
CA GLN A 52 34.41 12.78 -22.06
C GLN A 52 34.25 13.50 -23.40
N ALA A 53 33.75 12.81 -24.42
CA ALA A 53 33.64 13.36 -25.76
C ALA A 53 32.47 14.34 -25.85
N ASP A 54 32.66 15.63 -26.17
CA ASP A 54 31.53 16.56 -26.34
C ASP A 54 30.86 16.41 -27.72
N SER A 55 31.59 15.88 -28.71
CA SER A 55 31.09 15.75 -30.09
C SER A 55 31.56 14.45 -30.76
N GLY A 56 30.91 14.08 -31.87
CA GLY A 56 31.33 12.93 -32.69
C GLY A 56 32.75 13.08 -33.25
N GLU A 57 33.21 14.30 -33.55
CA GLU A 57 34.59 14.53 -34.01
C GLU A 57 35.61 14.39 -32.87
N GLU A 58 35.24 14.85 -31.67
CA GLU A 58 36.07 14.66 -30.48
C GLU A 58 36.16 13.18 -30.07
N LEU A 59 35.06 12.44 -30.16
CA LEU A 59 35.04 10.99 -29.96
C LEU A 59 36.02 10.30 -30.91
N LYS A 60 36.02 10.66 -32.21
CA LYS A 60 36.96 10.13 -33.19
C LYS A 60 38.41 10.43 -32.83
N ARG A 61 38.69 11.61 -32.29
CA ARG A 61 40.03 11.99 -31.81
C ARG A 61 40.42 11.13 -30.60
N LEU A 62 39.57 11.07 -29.57
CA LEU A 62 39.85 10.34 -28.33
C LEU A 62 40.09 8.85 -28.58
N LEU A 63 39.35 8.22 -29.49
CA LEU A 63 39.54 6.80 -29.83
C LEU A 63 40.78 6.51 -30.69
N ARG A 64 41.40 7.54 -31.30
CA ARG A 64 42.66 7.43 -32.04
C ARG A 64 43.88 7.74 -31.17
N GLU A 65 43.70 8.53 -30.12
CA GLU A 65 44.72 8.86 -29.14
C GLU A 65 44.84 7.77 -28.06
N ASP A 66 45.93 7.81 -27.28
CA ASP A 66 46.15 6.85 -26.21
C ASP A 66 45.52 7.32 -24.90
N HIS A 67 44.22 7.01 -24.75
CA HIS A 67 43.47 7.26 -23.53
C HIS A 67 43.09 5.95 -22.86
N ARG A 68 43.25 5.90 -21.54
CA ARG A 68 42.86 4.71 -20.75
C ARG A 68 41.36 4.59 -20.56
N PHE A 69 40.67 5.72 -20.44
CA PHE A 69 39.23 5.80 -20.31
C PHE A 69 38.71 6.78 -21.35
N VAL A 70 37.55 6.49 -21.95
CA VAL A 70 36.82 7.38 -22.85
C VAL A 70 35.33 7.28 -22.50
N PHE A 71 34.66 8.40 -22.30
CA PHE A 71 33.23 8.49 -22.01
C PHE A 71 32.52 9.11 -23.19
N THR A 72 31.40 8.54 -23.60
CA THR A 72 30.66 9.02 -24.76
C THR A 72 29.20 8.60 -24.73
N LEU A 73 28.39 9.44 -25.36
CA LEU A 73 27.04 9.06 -25.76
C LEU A 73 27.07 8.18 -27.00
N ILE A 74 26.16 7.21 -27.08
CA ILE A 74 25.98 6.34 -28.25
C ILE A 74 25.56 7.12 -29.50
N GLN A 75 24.81 8.21 -29.35
CA GLN A 75 24.38 9.10 -30.44
C GLN A 75 25.58 9.74 -31.17
N LYS A 76 26.76 9.84 -30.53
CA LYS A 76 27.99 10.39 -31.13
C LYS A 76 28.59 9.46 -32.20
N PHE A 77 28.10 8.22 -32.32
CA PHE A 77 28.38 7.30 -33.44
C PHE A 77 27.46 7.51 -34.66
N HIS A 78 26.83 8.67 -34.78
CA HIS A 78 26.05 9.01 -35.97
C HIS A 78 26.93 9.27 -37.20
N THR A 79 26.35 9.05 -38.39
CA THR A 79 26.96 9.35 -39.69
C THR A 79 26.20 10.52 -40.32
N ARG A 80 26.91 11.43 -41.01
CA ARG A 80 26.27 12.39 -41.92
C ARG A 80 26.15 11.74 -43.30
N ASP A 81 24.99 11.87 -43.93
CA ASP A 81 24.76 11.57 -45.34
C ASP A 81 24.96 10.10 -45.78
N GLY A 82 24.58 9.12 -44.95
CA GLY A 82 24.55 7.69 -45.34
C GLY A 82 25.91 7.05 -45.61
N GLN A 83 27.01 7.75 -45.31
CA GLN A 83 28.37 7.21 -45.39
C GLN A 83 28.60 6.18 -44.27
N PRO A 84 29.35 5.08 -44.52
CA PRO A 84 29.73 4.14 -43.47
C PRO A 84 30.62 4.84 -42.42
N TYR A 85 30.39 4.54 -41.13
CA TYR A 85 31.22 5.09 -40.07
C TYR A 85 32.66 4.58 -40.21
N PRO A 86 33.70 5.45 -40.14
CA PRO A 86 35.08 5.03 -40.38
C PRO A 86 35.62 4.14 -39.27
N VAL A 87 36.52 3.22 -39.62
CA VAL A 87 37.32 2.47 -38.63
C VAL A 87 38.21 3.46 -37.88
N LEU A 88 38.11 3.48 -36.55
CA LEU A 88 38.86 4.40 -35.70
C LEU A 88 40.07 3.74 -35.05
N SER A 89 39.94 2.47 -34.64
CA SER A 89 41.03 1.70 -34.04
C SER A 89 40.84 0.22 -34.31
N THR A 90 41.94 -0.47 -34.61
CA THR A 90 41.99 -1.94 -34.80
C THR A 90 42.64 -2.66 -33.62
N ARG A 91 42.87 -1.96 -32.51
CA ARG A 91 43.43 -2.52 -31.29
C ARG A 91 42.49 -3.58 -30.69
N ASP A 92 43.06 -4.65 -30.14
CA ASP A 92 42.37 -5.75 -29.47
C ASP A 92 42.33 -5.59 -27.94
N ASP A 93 43.03 -4.58 -27.40
CA ASP A 93 43.05 -4.21 -25.98
C ASP A 93 42.03 -3.10 -25.63
N ILE A 94 40.98 -2.93 -26.44
CA ILE A 94 39.86 -2.02 -26.19
C ILE A 94 38.67 -2.80 -25.65
N ILE A 95 38.10 -2.34 -24.54
CA ILE A 95 36.88 -2.89 -23.95
C ILE A 95 35.80 -1.81 -23.94
N VAL A 96 34.73 -2.03 -24.68
CA VAL A 96 33.54 -1.17 -24.71
C VAL A 96 32.56 -1.65 -23.66
N MET A 97 32.20 -0.76 -22.74
CA MET A 97 31.24 -0.99 -21.65
C MET A 97 30.01 -0.13 -21.90
N THR A 98 28.89 -0.75 -22.24
CA THR A 98 27.64 -0.04 -22.55
C THR A 98 26.67 -0.14 -21.38
N ASP A 99 26.15 1.00 -20.90
CA ASP A 99 25.02 1.02 -19.95
C ASP A 99 23.68 0.98 -20.68
N GLU A 100 22.67 0.37 -20.07
CA GLU A 100 21.32 0.21 -20.63
C GLU A 100 21.29 -0.41 -22.04
N ALA A 101 22.08 -1.46 -22.26
CA ALA A 101 22.43 -2.02 -23.57
C ALA A 101 21.29 -2.65 -24.41
N HIS A 102 20.01 -2.57 -24.00
CA HIS A 102 18.86 -3.26 -24.62
C HIS A 102 17.90 -2.39 -25.44
N ARG A 103 18.07 -1.06 -25.54
CA ARG A 103 17.11 -0.24 -26.30
C ARG A 103 17.20 -0.53 -27.81
N SER A 104 16.07 -0.88 -28.43
CA SER A 104 15.92 -1.18 -29.87
C SER A 104 16.39 -0.05 -30.80
N GLN A 105 16.47 1.18 -30.29
CA GLN A 105 16.94 2.36 -31.01
C GLN A 105 18.46 2.41 -31.23
N TYR A 106 19.24 1.50 -30.64
CA TYR A 106 20.69 1.43 -30.82
C TYR A 106 21.14 0.74 -32.10
N ASP A 107 20.25 0.06 -32.83
CA ASP A 107 20.66 -0.86 -33.91
C ASP A 107 21.65 -0.21 -34.91
N LEU A 108 21.43 1.04 -35.32
CA LEU A 108 22.32 1.76 -36.24
C LEU A 108 23.61 2.27 -35.57
N PHE A 109 23.49 2.95 -34.42
CA PHE A 109 24.65 3.53 -33.75
C PHE A 109 25.57 2.46 -33.15
N ALA A 110 25.03 1.36 -32.64
CA ALA A 110 25.78 0.21 -32.18
C ALA A 110 26.50 -0.50 -33.33
N ALA A 111 25.87 -0.61 -34.50
CA ALA A 111 26.52 -1.11 -35.70
C ALA A 111 27.70 -0.21 -36.12
N ASN A 112 27.51 1.12 -36.10
CA ASN A 112 28.57 2.09 -36.38
C ASN A 112 29.73 2.01 -35.38
N MET A 113 29.42 1.88 -34.09
CA MET A 113 30.42 1.71 -33.02
C MET A 113 31.27 0.45 -33.24
N ARG A 114 30.67 -0.64 -33.70
CA ARG A 114 31.39 -1.87 -34.02
C ARG A 114 32.23 -1.77 -35.28
N ALA A 115 31.71 -1.11 -36.31
CA ALA A 115 32.48 -0.79 -37.49
C ALA A 115 33.69 0.09 -37.14
N ALA A 116 33.54 1.01 -36.18
CA ALA A 116 34.62 1.85 -35.69
C ALA A 116 35.72 1.08 -34.92
N LEU A 117 35.33 0.04 -34.17
CA LEU A 117 36.18 -0.72 -33.25
C LEU A 117 36.05 -2.24 -33.49
N PRO A 118 36.49 -2.76 -34.66
CA PRO A 118 36.19 -4.13 -35.10
C PRO A 118 36.79 -5.25 -34.24
N HIS A 119 37.84 -4.96 -33.46
CA HIS A 119 38.53 -5.93 -32.61
C HIS A 119 38.32 -5.70 -31.10
N ALA A 120 37.49 -4.72 -30.73
CA ALA A 120 37.19 -4.47 -29.33
C ALA A 120 36.29 -5.55 -28.72
N ALA A 121 36.46 -5.80 -27.42
CA ALA A 121 35.52 -6.60 -26.64
C ALA A 121 34.34 -5.74 -26.18
N PHE A 122 33.14 -6.30 -26.14
CA PHE A 122 31.91 -5.59 -25.74
C PHE A 122 31.30 -6.24 -24.50
N ILE A 123 30.96 -5.43 -23.50
CA ILE A 123 30.20 -5.85 -22.33
C ILE A 123 29.03 -4.88 -22.11
N GLY A 124 27.82 -5.43 -22.03
CA GLY A 124 26.60 -4.68 -21.76
C GLY A 124 26.19 -4.81 -20.30
N PHE A 125 25.79 -3.69 -19.70
CA PHE A 125 25.10 -3.64 -18.42
C PHE A 125 23.67 -3.19 -18.67
N THR A 126 22.74 -3.72 -17.89
CA THR A 126 21.34 -3.33 -18.01
C THR A 126 20.59 -3.63 -16.72
N GLY A 127 19.59 -2.81 -16.42
CA GLY A 127 18.60 -3.10 -15.40
C GLY A 127 17.47 -4.03 -15.86
N THR A 128 17.39 -4.36 -17.17
CA THR A 128 16.26 -5.09 -17.76
C THR A 128 16.70 -6.23 -18.65
N PRO A 129 16.35 -7.50 -18.34
CA PRO A 129 16.78 -8.64 -19.12
C PRO A 129 16.11 -8.65 -20.50
N LEU A 130 16.78 -9.34 -21.42
CA LEU A 130 16.40 -9.63 -22.79
C LEU A 130 15.02 -10.27 -22.80
N MET A 131 14.02 -9.56 -23.32
CA MET A 131 12.67 -10.10 -23.42
C MET A 131 12.52 -11.02 -24.63
N MET A 132 11.48 -11.87 -24.63
CA MET A 132 11.09 -12.60 -25.85
C MET A 132 10.81 -11.60 -26.98
N GLY A 133 11.63 -11.66 -28.04
CA GLY A 133 11.63 -10.68 -29.15
C GLY A 133 12.93 -9.89 -29.29
N GLU A 134 13.81 -9.87 -28.28
CA GLU A 134 15.11 -9.18 -28.30
C GLU A 134 16.29 -10.10 -28.68
N GLU A 135 16.06 -11.05 -29.61
CA GLU A 135 17.10 -11.98 -30.08
C GLU A 135 18.35 -11.25 -30.59
N LYS A 136 18.18 -10.06 -31.17
CA LYS A 136 19.27 -9.21 -31.64
C LYS A 136 20.25 -8.85 -30.54
N THR A 137 19.78 -8.54 -29.34
CA THR A 137 20.70 -8.07 -28.29
C THR A 137 21.52 -9.22 -27.69
N ARG A 138 20.99 -10.45 -27.70
CA ARG A 138 21.78 -11.67 -27.45
C ARG A 138 22.80 -11.95 -28.57
N GLN A 139 22.41 -11.74 -29.83
CA GLN A 139 23.34 -11.82 -30.97
C GLN A 139 24.43 -10.75 -30.89
N VAL A 140 24.14 -9.62 -30.25
CA VAL A 140 25.04 -8.48 -30.08
C VAL A 140 26.01 -8.72 -28.92
N PHE A 141 25.56 -9.00 -27.69
CA PHE A 141 26.46 -9.09 -26.52
C PHE A 141 26.80 -10.51 -26.07
N GLY A 142 26.17 -11.53 -26.67
CA GLY A 142 26.31 -12.92 -26.24
C GLY A 142 25.41 -13.28 -25.06
N ASP A 143 25.77 -14.35 -24.36
CA ASP A 143 25.03 -14.85 -23.21
C ASP A 143 25.31 -14.02 -21.93
N TYR A 144 24.39 -14.10 -20.97
CA TYR A 144 24.58 -13.47 -19.67
C TYR A 144 25.81 -14.02 -18.95
N VAL A 145 26.73 -13.13 -18.58
CA VAL A 145 27.89 -13.46 -17.73
C VAL A 145 27.48 -13.60 -16.27
N SER A 146 26.55 -12.77 -15.81
CA SER A 146 26.02 -12.77 -14.44
C SER A 146 24.64 -12.12 -14.44
N ILE A 147 23.73 -12.63 -13.61
CA ILE A 147 22.40 -12.06 -13.39
C ILE A 147 22.27 -11.77 -11.89
N TYR A 148 21.96 -10.52 -11.55
CA TYR A 148 21.58 -10.11 -10.20
C TYR A 148 20.15 -9.60 -10.29
N ASN A 149 19.19 -10.42 -9.87
CA ASN A 149 17.78 -10.17 -10.14
C ASN A 149 17.12 -9.30 -9.05
N PHE A 150 15.89 -8.86 -9.33
CA PHE A 150 15.15 -7.97 -8.44
C PHE A 150 14.92 -8.60 -7.05
N LYS A 151 14.60 -9.90 -6.99
CA LYS A 151 14.37 -10.60 -5.73
C LYS A 151 15.64 -10.65 -4.89
N GLN A 152 16.76 -11.07 -5.47
CA GLN A 152 18.07 -11.07 -4.81
C GLN A 152 18.42 -9.69 -4.26
N SER A 153 18.14 -8.63 -5.02
CA SER A 153 18.34 -7.25 -4.55
C SER A 153 17.51 -6.89 -3.33
N VAL A 154 16.29 -7.42 -3.20
CA VAL A 154 15.45 -7.23 -2.01
C VAL A 154 15.93 -8.11 -0.85
N ASP A 155 16.23 -9.38 -1.11
CA ASP A 155 16.71 -10.36 -0.12
C ASP A 155 18.04 -9.91 0.51
N ASP A 156 18.95 -9.34 -0.30
CA ASP A 156 20.24 -8.81 0.13
C ASP A 156 20.13 -7.41 0.78
N GLY A 157 18.92 -6.81 0.82
CA GLY A 157 18.70 -5.48 1.37
C GLY A 157 19.31 -4.34 0.54
N ALA A 158 19.70 -4.60 -0.71
CA ALA A 158 20.19 -3.57 -1.64
C ALA A 158 19.06 -2.67 -2.18
N THR A 159 17.83 -3.18 -2.18
CA THR A 159 16.59 -2.46 -2.49
C THR A 159 15.49 -2.81 -1.50
N VAL A 160 14.52 -1.94 -1.32
CA VAL A 160 13.33 -2.20 -0.51
C VAL A 160 12.22 -2.84 -1.35
N PRO A 161 11.34 -3.67 -0.77
CA PRO A 161 10.20 -4.24 -1.49
C PRO A 161 9.27 -3.17 -2.06
N LEU A 162 8.61 -3.51 -3.15
CA LEU A 162 7.57 -2.69 -3.78
C LEU A 162 6.20 -3.26 -3.45
N TYR A 163 5.28 -2.37 -3.06
CA TYR A 163 3.86 -2.69 -2.88
C TYR A 163 3.03 -1.98 -3.92
N TYR A 164 1.99 -2.66 -4.36
CA TYR A 164 1.09 -2.18 -5.39
C TYR A 164 -0.31 -1.96 -4.82
N GLU A 165 -0.92 -0.85 -5.21
CA GLU A 165 -2.29 -0.49 -4.88
C GLU A 165 -3.05 -0.05 -6.13
N ASN A 166 -4.16 -0.75 -6.42
CA ASN A 166 -5.04 -0.43 -7.55
C ASN A 166 -6.10 0.60 -7.11
N ARG A 167 -6.15 1.75 -7.78
CA ARG A 167 -7.11 2.84 -7.53
C ARG A 167 -7.83 3.32 -8.79
N ILE A 168 -8.14 2.41 -9.72
CA ILE A 168 -8.88 2.76 -10.95
C ILE A 168 -10.23 3.43 -10.59
N PRO A 169 -10.48 4.68 -11.01
CA PRO A 169 -11.78 5.33 -10.79
C PRO A 169 -12.91 4.56 -11.48
N GLN A 170 -14.12 4.52 -10.89
CA GLN A 170 -15.26 3.72 -11.37
C GLN A 170 -15.74 4.03 -12.81
N LEU A 171 -15.25 5.11 -13.42
CA LEU A 171 -15.47 5.47 -14.82
C LEU A 171 -14.63 4.59 -15.77
N GLN A 172 -15.15 3.38 -16.03
CA GLN A 172 -14.94 2.53 -17.22
C GLN A 172 -13.53 2.43 -17.82
N LEU A 173 -12.90 1.27 -17.66
CA LEU A 173 -12.19 0.59 -18.74
C LEU A 173 -12.62 -0.89 -18.78
N THR A 174 -13.74 -1.16 -19.46
CA THR A 174 -14.13 -2.50 -19.94
C THR A 174 -13.44 -2.79 -21.28
N ASN A 175 -12.13 -2.56 -21.35
CA ASN A 175 -11.32 -2.96 -22.49
C ASN A 175 -10.02 -3.54 -21.94
N ASP A 176 -9.94 -4.87 -21.91
CA ASP A 176 -8.77 -5.62 -21.45
C ASP A 176 -7.56 -5.48 -22.41
N ASP A 177 -7.74 -4.85 -23.58
CA ASP A 177 -6.71 -4.70 -24.61
C ASP A 177 -6.43 -3.22 -24.91
N LEU A 178 -5.58 -2.58 -24.10
CA LEU A 178 -4.77 -1.45 -24.57
C LEU A 178 -3.74 -2.02 -25.55
N ASN A 179 -3.93 -1.72 -26.84
CA ASN A 179 -3.16 -2.28 -27.97
C ASN A 179 -1.65 -2.12 -27.80
N THR A 180 -0.88 -3.17 -28.09
CA THR A 180 0.61 -3.17 -28.13
C THR A 180 1.20 -2.05 -28.98
N ASP A 181 0.48 -1.63 -30.02
CA ASP A 181 0.89 -0.53 -30.91
C ASP A 181 0.91 0.83 -30.20
N MET A 182 0.04 1.04 -29.20
CA MET A 182 0.01 2.28 -28.42
C MET A 182 1.24 2.42 -27.53
N ASP A 183 1.69 1.32 -26.93
CA ASP A 183 2.87 1.31 -26.06
C ASP A 183 4.15 1.59 -26.84
N ALA A 184 4.30 0.98 -28.02
CA ALA A 184 5.45 1.23 -28.88
C ALA A 184 5.57 2.71 -29.28
N LEU A 185 4.43 3.38 -29.50
CA LEU A 185 4.38 4.81 -29.75
C LEU A 185 4.64 5.63 -28.49
N LEU A 186 4.16 5.20 -27.32
CA LEU A 186 4.45 5.85 -26.04
C LEU A 186 5.94 5.80 -25.67
N ASP A 187 6.61 4.67 -25.93
CA ASP A 187 8.06 4.52 -25.73
C ASP A 187 8.84 5.40 -26.73
N GLN A 188 8.38 5.51 -27.99
CA GLN A 188 8.96 6.45 -28.96
C GLN A 188 8.76 7.91 -28.56
N ALA A 189 7.58 8.26 -28.04
CA ALA A 189 7.24 9.60 -27.57
C ALA A 189 8.05 10.04 -26.34
N MET A 190 8.75 9.13 -25.66
CA MET A 190 9.71 9.53 -24.62
C MET A 190 10.94 10.25 -25.17
N LEU A 191 11.22 10.11 -26.47
CA LEU A 191 12.47 10.53 -27.11
C LEU A 191 12.23 11.46 -28.31
N ASP A 192 11.03 11.43 -28.91
CA ASP A 192 10.65 12.27 -30.05
C ASP A 192 9.26 12.91 -29.83
N ASP A 193 9.23 14.23 -29.82
CA ASP A 193 8.01 15.02 -29.64
C ASP A 193 6.98 14.81 -30.77
N THR A 194 7.43 14.46 -31.99
CA THR A 194 6.52 14.21 -33.12
C THR A 194 5.70 12.93 -32.95
N ALA A 195 6.15 12.01 -32.09
CA ALA A 195 5.44 10.78 -31.79
C ALA A 195 4.26 11.01 -30.81
N GLU A 196 4.30 12.07 -30.00
CA GLU A 196 3.20 12.45 -29.09
C GLU A 196 1.95 12.89 -29.88
N GLU A 197 2.12 13.66 -30.95
CA GLU A 197 1.03 14.04 -31.86
C GLU A 197 0.45 12.82 -32.61
N LYS A 198 1.32 11.89 -33.00
CA LYS A 198 0.91 10.66 -33.69
C LYS A 198 0.08 9.76 -32.77
N LEU A 199 0.45 9.67 -31.49
CA LEU A 199 -0.30 8.96 -30.46
C LEU A 199 -1.71 9.54 -30.30
N GLU A 200 -1.84 10.86 -30.16
CA GLU A 200 -3.14 11.56 -30.04
C GLU A 200 -4.03 11.27 -31.27
N ARG A 201 -3.44 11.23 -32.47
CA ARG A 201 -4.16 10.97 -33.72
C ARG A 201 -4.60 9.51 -33.89
N GLU A 202 -3.71 8.56 -33.61
CA GLU A 202 -3.93 7.13 -33.88
C GLU A 202 -4.74 6.43 -32.78
N PHE A 203 -4.65 6.90 -31.53
CA PHE A 203 -5.32 6.32 -30.35
C PHE A 203 -6.28 7.31 -29.68
N SER A 204 -6.99 8.11 -30.48
CA SER A 204 -7.83 9.20 -29.97
C SER A 204 -8.87 8.74 -28.94
N ARG A 205 -9.45 7.53 -29.08
CA ARG A 205 -10.46 7.02 -28.15
C ARG A 205 -9.88 6.73 -26.77
N GLU A 206 -8.79 5.97 -26.70
CA GLU A 206 -8.08 5.60 -25.47
C GLU A 206 -7.48 6.84 -24.80
N TYR A 207 -6.84 7.69 -25.59
CA TYR A 207 -6.29 8.97 -25.14
C TYR A 207 -7.38 9.85 -24.52
N HIS A 208 -8.54 10.01 -25.17
CA HIS A 208 -9.67 10.78 -24.63
C HIS A 208 -10.30 10.16 -23.38
N LEU A 209 -10.16 8.85 -23.14
CA LEU A 209 -10.64 8.21 -21.91
C LEU A 209 -9.72 8.51 -20.72
N ILE A 210 -8.41 8.44 -20.94
CA ILE A 210 -7.39 8.70 -19.92
C ILE A 210 -7.40 10.18 -19.53
N THR A 211 -7.50 11.07 -20.51
CA THR A 211 -7.39 12.54 -20.33
C THR A 211 -8.71 13.24 -19.96
N ARG A 212 -9.79 12.50 -19.63
CA ARG A 212 -11.08 13.10 -19.25
C ARG A 212 -10.95 13.98 -18.02
N GLU A 213 -11.50 15.19 -18.10
CA GLU A 213 -11.41 16.17 -17.02
C GLU A 213 -11.94 15.65 -15.68
N ASN A 214 -13.13 15.03 -15.66
CA ASN A 214 -13.68 14.47 -14.42
C ASN A 214 -12.80 13.35 -13.83
N ARG A 215 -12.17 12.53 -14.68
CA ARG A 215 -11.27 11.45 -14.24
C ARG A 215 -10.00 12.05 -13.64
N LEU A 216 -9.39 13.01 -14.34
CA LEU A 216 -8.21 13.72 -13.86
C LEU A 216 -8.49 14.46 -12.54
N ASP A 217 -9.69 14.99 -12.37
CA ASP A 217 -10.11 15.65 -11.13
C ASP A 217 -10.20 14.67 -9.95
N THR A 218 -10.87 13.53 -10.14
CA THR A 218 -10.94 12.46 -9.13
C THR A 218 -9.56 11.91 -8.77
N ILE A 219 -8.66 11.77 -9.75
CA ILE A 219 -7.28 11.33 -9.50
C ILE A 219 -6.51 12.39 -8.71
N ALA A 220 -6.67 13.67 -9.05
CA ALA A 220 -6.00 14.74 -8.34
C ALA A 220 -6.43 14.81 -6.86
N GLU A 221 -7.72 14.70 -6.59
CA GLU A 221 -8.27 14.61 -5.22
C GLU A 221 -7.67 13.41 -4.47
N ASP A 222 -7.70 12.22 -5.08
CA ASP A 222 -7.14 11.00 -4.49
C ASP A 222 -5.63 11.11 -4.23
N ILE A 223 -4.85 11.73 -5.12
CA ILE A 223 -3.41 11.95 -4.92
C ILE A 223 -3.19 12.77 -3.65
N VAL A 224 -3.96 13.86 -3.45
CA VAL A 224 -3.84 14.72 -2.25
C VAL A 224 -4.20 13.96 -0.99
N GLU A 225 -5.35 13.28 -0.98
CA GLU A 225 -5.80 12.49 0.16
C GLU A 225 -4.81 11.38 0.51
N HIS A 226 -4.40 10.60 -0.50
CA HIS A 226 -3.44 9.52 -0.33
C HIS A 226 -2.09 10.04 0.18
N PHE A 227 -1.57 11.13 -0.42
CA PHE A 227 -0.28 11.68 -0.04
C PHE A 227 -0.27 12.18 1.41
N MET A 228 -1.33 12.88 1.82
CA MET A 228 -1.48 13.39 3.19
C MET A 228 -1.71 12.28 4.21
N ALA A 229 -2.53 11.29 3.87
CA ALA A 229 -2.84 10.18 4.76
C ALA A 229 -1.68 9.19 4.96
N ARG A 230 -0.64 9.24 4.12
CA ARG A 230 0.63 8.50 4.35
C ARG A 230 1.40 9.00 5.58
N GLY A 231 0.89 10.02 6.26
CA GLY A 231 1.47 10.64 7.45
C GLY A 231 2.52 11.68 7.10
N PHE A 232 2.66 12.69 7.95
CA PHE A 232 3.65 13.77 7.88
C PHE A 232 4.38 13.89 9.24
N GLU A 233 3.86 13.23 10.28
CA GLU A 233 4.38 13.21 11.64
C GLU A 233 5.69 12.41 11.74
N GLY A 234 6.64 12.95 12.48
CA GLY A 234 7.95 12.33 12.72
C GLY A 234 8.84 12.22 11.48
N ARG A 235 8.48 12.91 10.39
CA ARG A 235 9.31 12.95 9.20
C ARG A 235 10.38 14.02 9.35
N GLU A 236 11.54 13.62 9.88
CA GLU A 236 12.80 14.31 9.55
C GLU A 236 13.04 14.33 8.02
N TYR A 237 12.33 13.48 7.25
CA TYR A 237 12.48 13.33 5.80
C TYR A 237 11.14 13.39 5.09
N ASN A 238 11.06 14.30 4.12
CA ASN A 238 9.89 14.43 3.28
C ASN A 238 9.69 13.17 2.44
N SER A 239 8.54 12.50 2.54
CA SER A 239 8.23 11.48 1.53
C SER A 239 7.97 12.18 0.22
N LYS A 240 8.72 11.80 -0.79
CA LYS A 240 8.60 12.39 -2.12
C LYS A 240 7.82 11.46 -3.02
N ALA A 241 7.04 12.05 -3.91
CA ALA A 241 6.22 11.34 -4.87
C ALA A 241 6.48 11.83 -6.29
N MET A 242 6.41 10.90 -7.23
CA MET A 242 6.37 11.23 -8.66
C MET A 242 4.98 10.86 -9.21
N VAL A 243 4.40 11.77 -9.98
CA VAL A 243 3.16 11.56 -10.72
C VAL A 243 3.54 11.41 -12.19
N VAL A 244 3.33 10.22 -12.74
CA VAL A 244 3.69 9.85 -14.10
C VAL A 244 2.45 9.97 -14.98
N CYS A 245 2.44 11.00 -15.82
CA CYS A 245 1.32 11.32 -16.69
C CYS A 245 1.56 10.84 -18.13
N ILE A 246 0.48 10.59 -18.86
CA ILE A 246 0.54 10.08 -20.24
C ILE A 246 1.26 11.02 -21.22
N ASP A 247 1.11 12.33 -21.06
CA ASP A 247 1.62 13.34 -22.00
C ASP A 247 1.99 14.65 -21.25
N LYS A 248 2.64 15.58 -21.95
CA LYS A 248 3.10 16.87 -21.37
C LYS A 248 1.97 17.79 -20.91
N VAL A 249 0.87 17.81 -21.65
CA VAL A 249 -0.32 18.63 -21.37
C VAL A 249 -1.01 18.11 -20.11
N THR A 250 -1.17 16.80 -20.01
CA THR A 250 -1.77 16.11 -18.88
C THR A 250 -0.92 16.26 -17.63
N ALA A 251 0.42 16.30 -17.74
CA ALA A 251 1.30 16.61 -16.60
C ALA A 251 1.02 18.00 -16.01
N VAL A 252 0.86 19.04 -16.85
CA VAL A 252 0.51 20.40 -16.39
C VAL A 252 -0.92 20.44 -15.85
N ARG A 253 -1.89 19.82 -16.54
CA ARG A 253 -3.28 19.73 -16.05
C ARG A 253 -3.36 19.07 -14.68
N MET A 254 -2.59 17.99 -14.49
CA MET A 254 -2.58 17.25 -13.23
C MET A 254 -1.92 18.07 -12.12
N TYR A 255 -0.85 18.79 -12.43
CA TYR A 255 -0.26 19.76 -11.51
C TYR A 255 -1.29 20.81 -11.06
N ASP A 256 -2.00 21.44 -12.00
CA ASP A 256 -2.98 22.48 -11.68
C ASP A 256 -4.14 21.93 -10.82
N ARG A 257 -4.64 20.73 -11.15
CA ARG A 257 -5.72 20.07 -10.40
C ARG A 257 -5.27 19.64 -9.01
N VAL A 258 -4.07 19.06 -8.88
CA VAL A 258 -3.54 18.69 -7.56
C VAL A 258 -3.30 19.94 -6.73
N GLN A 259 -2.79 21.04 -7.31
CA GLN A 259 -2.68 22.33 -6.62
C GLN A 259 -4.05 22.84 -6.14
N HIS A 260 -5.09 22.73 -6.98
CA HIS A 260 -6.45 23.09 -6.59
C HIS A 260 -6.95 22.28 -5.40
N HIS A 261 -6.91 20.95 -5.50
CA HIS A 261 -7.34 20.04 -4.42
C HIS A 261 -6.48 20.16 -3.17
N TRP A 262 -5.19 20.50 -3.30
CA TRP A 262 -4.31 20.82 -2.17
C TRP A 262 -4.81 22.03 -1.39
N GLN A 263 -5.27 23.09 -2.07
CA GLN A 263 -5.87 24.25 -1.40
C GLN A 263 -7.21 23.89 -0.77
N VAL A 264 -8.05 23.09 -1.44
CA VAL A 264 -9.36 22.65 -0.91
C VAL A 264 -9.16 21.83 0.37
N TYR A 265 -8.27 20.85 0.35
CA TYR A 265 -7.95 20.02 1.51
C TYR A 265 -7.38 20.87 2.68
N ARG A 266 -6.51 21.85 2.38
CA ARG A 266 -6.00 22.77 3.41
C ARG A 266 -7.11 23.61 4.03
N GLN A 267 -8.01 24.16 3.23
CA GLN A 267 -9.16 24.94 3.72
C GLN A 267 -10.07 24.10 4.62
N HIS A 268 -10.24 22.82 4.30
CA HIS A 268 -10.95 21.91 5.17
C HIS A 268 -10.28 21.76 6.54
N LEU A 269 -8.97 21.52 6.58
CA LEU A 269 -8.23 21.42 7.83
C LEU A 269 -8.25 22.73 8.64
N GLU A 270 -8.19 23.89 7.96
CA GLU A 270 -8.30 25.21 8.60
C GLU A 270 -9.69 25.42 9.22
N ALA A 271 -10.75 24.97 8.54
CA ALA A 271 -12.11 25.00 9.07
C ALA A 271 -12.28 24.06 10.28
N GLU A 272 -11.75 22.84 10.19
CA GLU A 272 -11.73 21.87 11.29
C GLU A 272 -11.00 22.43 12.51
N LEU A 273 -9.80 22.99 12.31
CA LEU A 273 -9.00 23.64 13.35
C LEU A 273 -9.76 24.78 14.04
N SER A 274 -10.56 25.55 13.30
CA SER A 274 -11.33 26.67 13.86
C SER A 274 -12.45 26.24 14.81
N THR A 275 -12.94 25.00 14.67
CA THR A 275 -14.04 24.44 15.47
C THR A 275 -13.57 23.41 16.49
N CYS A 276 -12.30 23.00 16.41
CA CYS A 276 -11.68 22.04 17.32
C CYS A 276 -11.50 22.64 18.72
N GLN A 277 -12.07 21.98 19.74
CA GLN A 277 -11.95 22.36 21.15
C GLN A 277 -10.82 21.59 21.87
N ASP A 278 -10.34 20.53 21.23
CA ASP A 278 -9.28 19.67 21.72
C ASP A 278 -7.92 20.29 21.40
N THR A 279 -7.08 20.47 22.43
CA THR A 279 -5.81 21.20 22.30
C THR A 279 -4.76 20.37 21.54
N GLU A 280 -4.75 19.04 21.72
CA GLU A 280 -3.77 18.17 21.07
C GLU A 280 -4.12 17.97 19.59
N ARG A 281 -5.40 17.68 19.28
CA ARG A 281 -5.89 17.60 17.90
C ARG A 281 -5.69 18.92 17.15
N ALA A 282 -5.91 20.06 17.81
CA ALA A 282 -5.66 21.36 17.21
C ALA A 282 -4.18 21.57 16.84
N GLU A 283 -3.23 21.12 17.67
CA GLU A 283 -1.81 21.22 17.36
C GLU A 283 -1.41 20.33 16.17
N HIS A 284 -1.92 19.10 16.12
CA HIS A 284 -1.71 18.21 14.98
C HIS A 284 -2.24 18.81 13.66
N LEU A 285 -3.46 19.37 13.67
CA LEU A 285 -4.03 20.06 12.51
C LEU A 285 -3.17 21.26 12.08
N ARG A 286 -2.61 22.03 13.02
CA ARG A 286 -1.66 23.12 12.68
C ARG A 286 -0.41 22.58 11.98
N GLN A 287 0.17 21.50 12.47
CA GLN A 287 1.34 20.89 11.85
C GLN A 287 1.05 20.39 10.43
N GLN A 288 -0.13 19.81 10.19
CA GLN A 288 -0.58 19.44 8.84
C GLN A 288 -0.65 20.65 7.92
N ILE A 289 -1.31 21.71 8.38
CA ILE A 289 -1.50 22.94 7.60
C ILE A 289 -0.13 23.54 7.27
N VAL A 290 0.81 23.61 8.22
CA VAL A 290 2.18 24.10 7.99
C VAL A 290 2.91 23.22 6.97
N TYR A 291 2.81 21.90 7.09
CA TYR A 291 3.41 20.97 6.13
C TYR A 291 2.84 21.19 4.72
N MET A 292 1.52 21.39 4.60
CA MET A 292 0.87 21.69 3.33
C MET A 292 1.29 23.03 2.75
N GLN A 293 1.43 24.07 3.58
CA GLN A 293 1.89 25.40 3.15
C GLN A 293 3.34 25.38 2.67
N GLN A 294 4.20 24.57 3.29
CA GLN A 294 5.59 24.43 2.90
C GLN A 294 5.79 23.52 1.69
N THR A 295 4.81 22.69 1.32
CA THR A 295 4.95 21.72 0.23
C THR A 295 5.02 22.43 -1.11
N ASP A 296 6.15 22.25 -1.78
CA ASP A 296 6.37 22.68 -3.15
C ASP A 296 6.17 21.49 -4.10
N MET A 297 5.63 21.81 -5.28
CA MET A 297 5.39 20.88 -6.37
C MET A 297 5.86 21.50 -7.67
N ALA A 298 6.32 20.70 -8.63
CA ALA A 298 6.76 21.20 -9.93
C ALA A 298 6.49 20.21 -11.06
N VAL A 299 6.38 20.74 -12.27
CA VAL A 299 6.31 19.96 -13.51
C VAL A 299 7.72 19.88 -14.10
N VAL A 300 8.15 18.68 -14.48
CA VAL A 300 9.44 18.44 -15.16
C VAL A 300 9.18 17.64 -16.42
N ILE A 301 9.16 18.34 -17.55
CA ILE A 301 8.89 17.79 -18.89
C ILE A 301 9.85 18.39 -19.92
N SER A 302 10.14 17.66 -21.00
CA SER A 302 11.03 18.14 -22.08
C SER A 302 10.43 19.35 -22.81
N GLN A 303 11.30 20.21 -23.34
CA GLN A 303 10.90 21.38 -24.14
C GLN A 303 10.59 20.98 -25.58
N ALA A 304 9.46 21.46 -26.12
CA ALA A 304 9.07 21.28 -27.52
C ALA A 304 9.06 22.60 -28.31
N GLN A 305 9.17 22.50 -29.65
CA GLN A 305 9.06 23.66 -30.53
C GLN A 305 7.62 24.19 -30.54
N ASN A 306 7.42 25.51 -30.44
CA ASN A 306 6.11 26.18 -30.40
C ASN A 306 5.17 25.79 -29.25
N GLU A 307 5.70 25.16 -28.20
CA GLU A 307 4.89 24.65 -27.07
C GLU A 307 4.01 25.71 -26.39
N VAL A 308 4.43 26.98 -26.35
CA VAL A 308 3.67 28.04 -25.68
C VAL A 308 2.30 28.24 -26.33
N ASP A 309 2.24 28.24 -27.65
CA ASP A 309 0.98 28.41 -28.37
C ASP A 309 0.12 27.14 -28.30
N ASP A 310 0.75 25.97 -28.24
CA ASP A 310 0.06 24.68 -28.10
C ASP A 310 -0.64 24.55 -26.74
N PHE A 311 0.06 24.90 -25.67
CA PHE A 311 -0.49 24.92 -24.32
C PHE A 311 -1.60 25.95 -24.19
N ARG A 312 -1.41 27.17 -24.73
CA ARG A 312 -2.46 28.20 -24.73
C ARG A 312 -3.73 27.75 -25.47
N ARG A 313 -3.60 27.09 -26.62
CA ARG A 313 -4.74 26.53 -27.36
C ARG A 313 -5.50 25.48 -26.54
N LYS A 314 -4.79 24.76 -25.65
CA LYS A 314 -5.35 23.75 -24.74
C LYS A 314 -5.76 24.33 -23.37
N GLY A 315 -5.71 25.67 -23.20
CA GLY A 315 -6.15 26.39 -22.01
C GLY A 315 -5.15 26.44 -20.85
N LEU A 316 -3.85 26.22 -21.12
CA LEU A 316 -2.79 26.11 -20.11
C LEU A 316 -1.68 27.13 -20.35
N ASP A 317 -0.90 27.42 -19.30
CA ASP A 317 0.30 28.25 -19.40
C ASP A 317 1.55 27.47 -18.98
N ILE A 318 2.45 27.24 -19.92
CA ILE A 318 3.70 26.51 -19.69
C ILE A 318 4.84 27.41 -19.21
N LEU A 319 4.73 28.73 -19.38
CA LEU A 319 5.82 29.67 -19.10
C LEU A 319 6.31 29.64 -17.64
N PRO A 320 5.44 29.60 -16.61
CA PRO A 320 5.90 29.52 -15.22
C PRO A 320 6.70 28.24 -14.95
N HIS A 321 6.28 27.11 -15.52
CA HIS A 321 7.00 25.85 -15.37
C HIS A 321 8.37 25.88 -16.03
N ARG A 322 8.47 26.52 -17.22
CA ARG A 322 9.76 26.68 -17.91
C ARG A 322 10.72 27.57 -17.15
N GLU A 323 10.22 28.66 -16.57
CA GLU A 323 11.04 29.53 -15.73
C GLU A 323 11.69 28.74 -14.60
N ARG A 324 10.92 27.90 -13.91
CA ARG A 324 11.42 27.02 -12.85
C ARG A 324 12.42 25.98 -13.37
N ILE A 325 12.12 25.28 -14.47
CA ILE A 325 13.02 24.26 -15.05
C ILE A 325 14.36 24.86 -15.47
N VAL A 326 14.37 26.09 -15.99
CA VAL A 326 15.59 26.76 -16.47
C VAL A 326 16.41 27.37 -15.34
N HIS A 327 15.77 28.00 -14.36
CA HIS A 327 16.47 28.80 -13.34
C HIS A 327 16.67 28.05 -12.02
N GLU A 328 15.90 27.00 -11.75
CA GLU A 328 16.04 26.19 -10.54
C GLU A 328 16.72 24.86 -10.85
N ASP A 329 17.62 24.43 -9.95
CA ASP A 329 18.11 23.05 -9.95
C ASP A 329 17.07 22.11 -9.30
N LEU A 330 15.99 21.84 -10.03
CA LEU A 330 14.89 21.00 -9.58
C LEU A 330 15.34 19.57 -9.24
N ALA A 331 16.32 19.03 -9.98
CA ALA A 331 16.85 17.70 -9.74
C ALA A 331 17.52 17.61 -8.36
N THR A 332 18.41 18.55 -8.03
CA THR A 332 19.07 18.58 -6.71
C THR A 332 18.07 18.87 -5.59
N LYS A 333 17.14 19.82 -5.81
CA LYS A 333 16.06 20.11 -4.84
C LYS A 333 15.20 18.88 -4.54
N PHE A 334 14.82 18.13 -5.56
CA PHE A 334 14.01 16.93 -5.36
C PHE A 334 14.82 15.82 -4.68
N LYS A 335 16.10 15.63 -5.01
CA LYS A 335 16.96 14.63 -4.33
C LYS A 335 17.18 14.94 -2.85
N ALA A 336 17.20 16.22 -2.46
CA ALA A 336 17.42 16.66 -1.09
C ALA A 336 16.23 16.27 -0.17
N PRO A 337 16.42 15.38 0.84
CA PRO A 337 15.31 14.84 1.64
C PRO A 337 14.56 15.87 2.48
N THR A 338 15.24 16.92 2.93
CA THR A 338 14.66 17.99 3.76
C THR A 338 14.04 19.12 2.92
N ASN A 339 14.27 19.13 1.61
CA ASN A 339 13.78 20.18 0.75
C ASN A 339 12.25 20.08 0.55
N PRO A 340 11.51 21.21 0.60
CA PRO A 340 10.05 21.25 0.48
C PRO A 340 9.49 20.79 -0.87
N PHE A 341 10.33 20.60 -1.89
CA PHE A 341 9.90 20.05 -3.18
C PHE A 341 9.59 18.56 -3.02
N ARG A 342 8.30 18.22 -2.92
CA ARG A 342 7.82 16.89 -2.50
C ARG A 342 7.09 16.11 -3.58
N ILE A 343 6.39 16.79 -4.50
CA ILE A 343 5.62 16.13 -5.57
C ILE A 343 6.08 16.67 -6.91
N VAL A 344 6.54 15.78 -7.79
CA VAL A 344 6.91 16.13 -9.17
C VAL A 344 5.96 15.47 -10.17
N PHE A 345 5.57 16.22 -11.18
CA PHE A 345 4.77 15.74 -12.31
C PHE A 345 5.68 15.56 -13.52
N VAL A 346 5.72 14.34 -14.07
CA VAL A 346 6.59 13.97 -15.18
C VAL A 346 5.82 13.22 -16.27
N CYS A 347 6.34 13.27 -17.49
CA CYS A 347 5.88 12.43 -18.60
C CYS A 347 7.01 11.48 -19.05
N ALA A 348 8.07 12.03 -19.66
CA ALA A 348 9.23 11.27 -20.13
C ALA A 348 10.47 11.41 -19.21
N MET A 349 10.64 12.60 -18.62
CA MET A 349 11.80 12.92 -17.80
C MET A 349 11.77 12.15 -16.47
N TRP A 350 12.95 11.86 -15.92
CA TRP A 350 13.17 11.23 -14.62
C TRP A 350 12.63 9.81 -14.43
N MET A 351 12.00 9.19 -15.43
CA MET A 351 11.68 7.75 -15.39
C MET A 351 12.96 6.89 -15.51
N THR A 352 14.00 7.42 -16.13
CA THR A 352 15.28 6.74 -16.38
C THR A 352 16.46 7.62 -16.00
N GLY A 353 17.52 7.02 -15.43
CA GLY A 353 18.74 7.72 -14.99
C GLY A 353 18.59 8.56 -13.72
N PHE A 354 17.39 9.02 -13.36
CA PHE A 354 17.17 9.81 -12.15
C PHE A 354 17.11 8.94 -10.90
N ASP A 355 17.82 9.34 -9.84
CA ASP A 355 17.88 8.60 -8.57
C ASP A 355 17.59 9.54 -7.40
N ALA A 356 16.50 9.27 -6.69
CA ALA A 356 16.06 10.00 -5.50
C ALA A 356 15.65 8.98 -4.43
N PRO A 357 16.58 8.57 -3.53
CA PRO A 357 16.30 7.55 -2.53
C PRO A 357 15.08 7.82 -1.63
N ALA A 358 14.83 9.10 -1.33
CA ALA A 358 13.68 9.56 -0.55
C ALA A 358 12.32 9.50 -1.30
N CYS A 359 12.32 9.23 -2.61
CA CYS A 359 11.09 8.97 -3.36
C CYS A 359 10.50 7.62 -2.92
N SER A 360 9.26 7.65 -2.44
CA SER A 360 8.60 6.48 -1.86
C SER A 360 7.23 6.18 -2.45
N THR A 361 6.70 7.07 -3.30
CA THR A 361 5.44 6.87 -4.02
C THR A 361 5.63 7.14 -5.50
N ILE A 362 5.11 6.26 -6.33
CA ILE A 362 4.92 6.51 -7.76
C ILE A 362 3.43 6.39 -8.05
N TYR A 363 2.83 7.49 -8.49
CA TYR A 363 1.46 7.54 -8.99
C TYR A 363 1.49 7.34 -10.51
N LEU A 364 0.84 6.29 -11.00
CA LEU A 364 0.86 5.90 -12.40
C LEU A 364 -0.47 6.25 -13.08
N ASP A 365 -0.40 7.20 -14.00
CA ASP A 365 -1.47 7.56 -14.93
C ASP A 365 -0.98 7.57 -16.38
N LYS A 366 -0.13 6.58 -16.72
CA LYS A 366 0.39 6.33 -18.06
C LYS A 366 0.38 4.83 -18.38
N PRO A 367 -0.15 4.39 -19.53
CA PRO A 367 0.00 3.01 -19.99
C PRO A 367 1.49 2.70 -20.19
N MET A 368 2.00 1.65 -19.55
CA MET A 368 3.40 1.26 -19.64
C MET A 368 3.53 -0.26 -19.54
N ARG A 369 4.53 -0.81 -20.25
CA ARG A 369 4.87 -2.23 -20.25
C ARG A 369 6.37 -2.43 -20.03
N ASN A 370 6.74 -3.69 -19.80
CA ASN A 370 8.11 -4.17 -19.98
C ASN A 370 9.18 -3.35 -19.23
N HIS A 371 10.24 -2.95 -19.93
CA HIS A 371 11.40 -2.27 -19.36
C HIS A 371 11.06 -0.87 -18.85
N THR A 372 10.22 -0.12 -19.57
CA THR A 372 9.75 1.21 -19.20
C THR A 372 9.01 1.19 -17.87
N LEU A 373 8.10 0.24 -17.69
CA LEU A 373 7.38 0.06 -16.43
C LEU A 373 8.35 -0.25 -15.28
N MET A 374 9.27 -1.20 -15.47
CA MET A 374 10.24 -1.59 -14.44
C MET A 374 11.19 -0.45 -14.05
N GLN A 375 11.67 0.32 -15.02
CA GLN A 375 12.55 1.47 -14.77
C GLN A 375 11.85 2.56 -13.97
N THR A 376 10.56 2.78 -14.21
CA THR A 376 9.74 3.76 -13.51
C THR A 376 9.44 3.32 -12.07
N ILE A 377 8.97 2.09 -11.84
CA ILE A 377 8.64 1.63 -10.48
C ILE A 377 9.88 1.46 -9.60
N ALA A 378 11.04 1.13 -10.19
CA ALA A 378 12.30 1.01 -9.47
C ALA A 378 12.76 2.34 -8.84
N ARG A 379 12.18 3.49 -9.22
CA ARG A 379 12.46 4.77 -8.54
C ARG A 379 11.99 4.77 -7.09
N ALA A 380 10.96 3.98 -6.77
CA ALA A 380 10.45 3.86 -5.40
C ALA A 380 11.19 2.81 -4.55
N ASN A 381 12.04 1.96 -5.13
CA ASN A 381 12.60 0.78 -4.43
C ASN A 381 14.00 1.01 -3.82
N ARG A 382 14.53 2.24 -3.87
CA ARG A 382 15.84 2.56 -3.28
C ARG A 382 15.79 2.57 -1.76
N VAL A 383 16.82 2.01 -1.12
CA VAL A 383 17.00 2.05 0.34
C VAL A 383 17.27 3.46 0.80
N PHE A 384 16.56 3.90 1.84
CA PHE A 384 16.74 5.23 2.41
C PHE A 384 16.26 5.27 3.87
N ARG A 385 17.20 5.31 4.82
CA ARG A 385 16.90 5.42 6.27
C ARG A 385 15.84 4.38 6.69
N ASP A 386 14.76 4.79 7.36
CA ASP A 386 13.66 3.91 7.81
C ASP A 386 12.64 3.53 6.74
N LYS A 387 12.84 3.92 5.48
CA LYS A 387 11.96 3.51 4.38
C LYS A 387 12.02 1.99 4.22
N ARG A 388 10.91 1.30 4.54
CA ARG A 388 10.80 -0.16 4.38
C ARG A 388 10.24 -0.60 3.04
N ASN A 389 9.58 0.29 2.30
CA ASN A 389 8.97 -0.04 1.02
C ASN A 389 8.80 1.16 0.09
N GLY A 390 8.68 0.86 -1.20
CA GLY A 390 8.11 1.77 -2.20
C GLY A 390 6.65 1.42 -2.48
N MET A 391 5.83 2.44 -2.74
CA MET A 391 4.41 2.28 -3.09
C MET A 391 4.17 2.67 -4.55
N ILE A 392 3.48 1.80 -5.28
CA ILE A 392 3.02 2.03 -6.65
C ILE A 392 1.50 2.14 -6.62
N VAL A 393 0.98 3.34 -6.91
CA VAL A 393 -0.46 3.61 -6.96
C VAL A 393 -0.85 3.70 -8.44
N ASP A 394 -1.77 2.84 -8.88
CA ASP A 394 -2.12 2.68 -10.28
C ASP A 394 -3.58 3.07 -10.57
N TYR A 395 -3.75 4.04 -11.47
CA TYR A 395 -5.05 4.57 -11.91
C TYR A 395 -5.53 4.02 -13.26
N LEU A 396 -4.74 3.17 -13.93
CA LEU A 396 -5.03 2.62 -15.26
C LEU A 396 -5.11 1.09 -15.30
N GLY A 397 -4.59 0.39 -14.29
CA GLY A 397 -4.63 -1.07 -14.23
C GLY A 397 -3.49 -1.74 -15.01
N VAL A 398 -2.30 -1.17 -14.97
CA VAL A 398 -1.05 -1.76 -15.47
C VAL A 398 -0.60 -3.00 -14.67
N PHE A 399 -1.34 -3.42 -13.65
CA PHE A 399 -1.03 -4.62 -12.84
C PHE A 399 -0.69 -5.86 -13.67
N ARG A 400 -1.48 -6.21 -14.68
CA ARG A 400 -1.20 -7.42 -15.50
C ARG A 400 0.11 -7.30 -16.28
N GLU A 401 0.47 -6.09 -16.68
CA GLU A 401 1.74 -5.80 -17.36
C GLU A 401 2.91 -5.81 -16.38
N LEU A 402 2.68 -5.34 -15.15
CA LEU A 402 3.61 -5.48 -14.05
C LEU A 402 3.87 -6.95 -13.75
N GLU A 403 2.82 -7.77 -13.66
CA GLU A 403 2.94 -9.21 -13.41
C GLU A 403 3.73 -9.91 -14.52
N ARG A 404 3.40 -9.62 -15.79
CA ARG A 404 4.10 -10.16 -16.96
C ARG A 404 5.55 -9.71 -17.02
N ALA A 405 5.81 -8.42 -16.77
CA ALA A 405 7.16 -7.90 -16.67
C ALA A 405 7.90 -8.70 -15.61
N LEU A 406 7.46 -8.64 -14.35
CA LEU A 406 8.12 -9.29 -13.21
C LEU A 406 8.34 -10.79 -13.38
N ALA A 407 7.45 -11.53 -14.03
CA ALA A 407 7.66 -12.94 -14.35
C ALA A 407 8.91 -13.15 -15.21
N ILE A 408 9.20 -12.26 -16.17
CA ILE A 408 10.42 -12.28 -16.98
C ILE A 408 11.66 -11.96 -16.12
N TYR A 409 11.56 -11.02 -15.17
CA TYR A 409 12.68 -10.64 -14.30
C TYR A 409 12.93 -11.63 -13.15
N GLY A 410 11.90 -12.38 -12.73
CA GLY A 410 11.96 -13.35 -11.65
C GLY A 410 12.39 -14.74 -12.12
N SER A 411 11.88 -15.22 -13.25
CA SER A 411 12.08 -16.61 -13.71
C SER A 411 13.41 -16.88 -14.45
N GLY A 412 14.33 -15.91 -14.48
CA GLY A 412 15.64 -16.05 -15.11
C GLY A 412 16.36 -17.32 -14.61
N SER A 413 16.50 -18.29 -15.51
CA SER A 413 17.05 -19.62 -15.27
C SER A 413 18.46 -19.51 -14.68
N GLY A 414 18.54 -19.56 -13.35
CA GLY A 414 19.80 -19.40 -12.61
C GLY A 414 19.67 -18.71 -11.25
N GLY A 415 18.55 -18.04 -10.93
CA GLY A 415 18.42 -17.29 -9.68
C GLY A 415 17.15 -17.61 -8.90
N GLY A 416 17.16 -18.69 -8.10
CA GLY A 416 16.43 -18.86 -6.82
C GLY A 416 14.92 -18.58 -6.71
N VAL A 417 14.23 -18.09 -7.74
CA VAL A 417 12.82 -17.71 -7.70
C VAL A 417 11.99 -18.93 -8.06
N GLN A 418 11.08 -19.33 -7.16
CA GLN A 418 10.12 -20.39 -7.44
C GLN A 418 9.09 -19.91 -8.47
N GLU A 419 8.64 -20.82 -9.34
CA GLU A 419 7.60 -20.55 -10.34
C GLU A 419 6.33 -20.06 -9.63
N GLY A 420 5.96 -18.78 -9.84
CA GLY A 420 4.78 -18.14 -9.22
C GLY A 420 5.07 -17.12 -8.10
N GLU A 421 6.32 -16.87 -7.72
CA GLU A 421 6.65 -15.88 -6.68
C GLU A 421 6.86 -14.47 -7.28
N MET A 422 6.07 -13.50 -6.83
CA MET A 422 6.01 -12.14 -7.39
C MET A 422 6.89 -11.15 -6.60
N PRO A 423 7.82 -10.41 -7.24
CA PRO A 423 8.67 -9.43 -6.57
C PRO A 423 7.95 -8.16 -6.09
N VAL A 424 6.78 -7.85 -6.67
CA VAL A 424 5.86 -6.82 -6.16
C VAL A 424 4.75 -7.52 -5.40
N GLN A 425 4.41 -6.98 -4.23
CA GLN A 425 3.42 -7.56 -3.33
C GLN A 425 2.14 -6.72 -3.30
N ASP A 426 0.99 -7.39 -3.19
CA ASP A 426 -0.26 -6.71 -2.90
C ASP A 426 -0.16 -6.06 -1.51
N LYS A 427 -0.56 -4.79 -1.40
CA LYS A 427 -0.60 -4.06 -0.13
C LYS A 427 -1.33 -4.80 1.00
N ARG A 428 -2.32 -5.64 0.68
CA ARG A 428 -3.01 -6.52 1.67
C ARG A 428 -2.06 -7.41 2.45
N LYS A 429 -0.90 -7.78 1.88
CA LYS A 429 0.14 -8.54 2.61
C LYS A 429 0.76 -7.71 3.75
N LEU A 430 0.94 -6.40 3.60
CA LEU A 430 1.43 -5.55 4.69
C LEU A 430 0.46 -5.54 5.86
N ILE A 431 -0.84 -5.44 5.58
CA ILE A 431 -1.88 -5.48 6.61
C ILE A 431 -1.91 -6.84 7.33
N GLN A 432 -1.72 -7.92 6.58
CA GLN A 432 -1.58 -9.25 7.17
C GLN A 432 -0.33 -9.36 8.06
N GLN A 433 0.82 -8.90 7.58
CA GLN A 433 2.07 -8.88 8.37
C GLN A 433 1.92 -8.02 9.62
N LEU A 434 1.25 -6.87 9.52
CA LEU A 434 0.96 -6.00 10.66
C LEU A 434 0.07 -6.71 11.68
N ARG A 435 -0.95 -7.43 11.23
CA ARG A 435 -1.83 -8.24 12.09
C ARG A 435 -1.06 -9.35 12.79
N GLU A 436 -0.20 -10.05 12.07
CA GLU A 436 0.65 -11.13 12.61
C GLU A 436 1.62 -10.59 13.66
N LEU A 437 2.33 -9.50 13.36
CA LEU A 437 3.24 -8.85 14.30
C LEU A 437 2.50 -8.37 15.56
N VAL A 438 1.33 -7.72 15.41
CA VAL A 438 0.52 -7.31 16.56
C VAL A 438 0.09 -8.52 17.41
N ALA A 439 -0.24 -9.65 16.79
CA ALA A 439 -0.57 -10.88 17.51
C ALA A 439 0.64 -11.47 18.24
N GLU A 440 1.83 -11.45 17.64
CA GLU A 440 3.08 -11.87 18.28
C GLU A 440 3.42 -11.01 19.49
N ILE A 441 3.33 -9.68 19.37
CA ILE A 441 3.57 -8.74 20.47
C ILE A 441 2.56 -8.97 21.58
N THR A 442 1.29 -9.17 21.23
CA THR A 442 0.23 -9.45 22.22
C THR A 442 0.53 -10.74 22.98
N ALA A 443 0.96 -11.81 22.28
CA ALA A 443 1.34 -13.06 22.93
C ALA A 443 2.56 -12.89 23.84
N PHE A 444 3.59 -12.17 23.39
CA PHE A 444 4.79 -11.85 24.17
C PHE A 444 4.48 -11.10 25.48
N CYS A 445 3.55 -10.13 25.43
CA CYS A 445 3.07 -9.40 26.60
C CYS A 445 2.27 -10.31 27.55
N VAL A 446 1.35 -11.13 27.02
CA VAL A 446 0.52 -12.03 27.83
C VAL A 446 1.37 -13.09 28.56
N GLU A 447 2.41 -13.62 27.92
CA GLU A 447 3.35 -14.55 28.57
C GLU A 447 4.06 -13.95 29.80
N ARG A 448 4.12 -12.63 29.88
CA ARG A 448 4.73 -11.87 30.98
C ARG A 448 3.70 -11.27 31.94
N GLY A 449 2.42 -11.60 31.76
CA GLY A 449 1.33 -11.13 32.63
C GLY A 449 0.73 -9.78 32.23
N VAL A 450 1.03 -9.29 31.02
CA VAL A 450 0.49 -8.02 30.50
C VAL A 450 -0.66 -8.29 29.53
N ASP A 451 -1.88 -7.92 29.89
CA ASP A 451 -3.04 -7.94 28.98
C ASP A 451 -3.33 -6.54 28.42
N LEU A 452 -2.90 -6.33 27.17
CA LEU A 452 -3.11 -5.09 26.43
C LEU A 452 -4.59 -4.76 26.21
N ASP A 453 -5.46 -5.75 26.03
CA ASP A 453 -6.89 -5.52 25.82
C ASP A 453 -7.56 -5.04 27.10
N THR A 454 -7.14 -5.58 28.24
CA THR A 454 -7.64 -5.12 29.55
C THR A 454 -7.26 -3.66 29.77
N ILE A 455 -6.00 -3.27 29.49
CA ILE A 455 -5.57 -1.86 29.60
C ILE A 455 -6.37 -0.95 28.67
N LEU A 456 -6.67 -1.38 27.43
CA LEU A 456 -7.38 -0.55 26.44
C LEU A 456 -8.87 -0.33 26.77
N HIS A 457 -9.54 -1.32 27.37
CA HIS A 457 -11.00 -1.28 27.59
C HIS A 457 -11.39 -0.83 29.01
N THR A 458 -10.46 -0.71 29.94
CA THR A 458 -10.72 -0.13 31.27
C THR A 458 -11.11 1.34 31.15
N GLN A 459 -12.33 1.67 31.60
CA GLN A 459 -12.86 3.04 31.55
C GLN A 459 -12.42 3.93 32.72
N ASP A 460 -12.12 3.33 33.87
CA ASP A 460 -11.61 4.08 35.01
C ASP A 460 -10.14 4.50 34.78
N VAL A 461 -9.88 5.80 34.91
CA VAL A 461 -8.57 6.39 34.59
C VAL A 461 -7.49 5.92 35.56
N LEU A 462 -7.81 5.78 36.85
CA LEU A 462 -6.85 5.38 37.88
C LEU A 462 -6.49 3.90 37.76
N ASP A 463 -7.48 3.05 37.52
CA ASP A 463 -7.26 1.62 37.31
C ASP A 463 -6.48 1.35 36.02
N ARG A 464 -6.79 2.10 34.94
CA ARG A 464 -6.04 2.01 33.69
C ARG A 464 -4.59 2.43 33.86
N GLU A 465 -4.32 3.49 34.60
CA GLU A 465 -2.96 3.96 34.85
C GLU A 465 -2.16 2.96 35.68
N LYS A 466 -2.78 2.39 36.72
CA LYS A 466 -2.18 1.31 37.51
C LYS A 466 -1.80 0.11 36.63
N LEU A 467 -2.69 -0.33 35.75
CA LEU A 467 -2.43 -1.46 34.84
C LEU A 467 -1.28 -1.18 33.86
N LYS A 468 -1.02 0.08 33.49
CA LYS A 468 0.17 0.44 32.69
C LYS A 468 1.45 0.29 33.51
N TYR A 469 1.47 0.76 34.76
CA TYR A 469 2.63 0.58 35.64
C TYR A 469 2.90 -0.90 35.93
N ASP A 470 1.84 -1.69 36.18
CA ASP A 470 1.96 -3.14 36.34
C ASP A 470 2.55 -3.80 35.07
N ALA A 471 2.22 -3.26 33.89
CA ALA A 471 2.79 -3.72 32.62
C ALA A 471 4.27 -3.34 32.44
N VAL A 472 4.66 -2.15 32.88
CA VAL A 472 6.07 -1.70 32.89
C VAL A 472 6.88 -2.64 33.79
N ASP A 473 6.45 -2.84 35.04
CA ASP A 473 7.11 -3.72 36.01
C ASP A 473 7.30 -5.15 35.48
N ALA A 474 6.30 -5.68 34.76
CA ALA A 474 6.35 -6.99 34.14
C ALA A 474 7.35 -7.11 32.96
N LEU A 475 7.76 -5.97 32.38
CA LEU A 475 8.61 -5.90 31.18
C LEU A 475 10.04 -5.41 31.45
N VAL A 476 10.37 -5.00 32.69
CA VAL A 476 11.63 -4.32 33.07
C VAL A 476 12.91 -5.19 32.98
N ASP A 477 12.81 -6.51 32.81
CA ASP A 477 14.01 -7.35 32.68
C ASP A 477 14.80 -7.05 31.39
N GLU A 478 16.14 -7.02 31.46
CA GLU A 478 17.02 -6.55 30.38
C GLU A 478 16.79 -7.24 29.02
N GLN A 479 16.59 -8.57 29.02
CA GLN A 479 16.39 -9.33 27.78
C GLN A 479 14.99 -9.07 27.21
N THR A 480 13.99 -8.89 28.06
CA THR A 480 12.62 -8.56 27.68
C THR A 480 12.52 -7.13 27.17
N VAL A 481 13.12 -6.14 27.83
CA VAL A 481 13.12 -4.73 27.38
C VAL A 481 13.72 -4.62 25.98
N ARG A 482 14.89 -5.22 25.74
CA ARG A 482 15.53 -5.22 24.40
C ARG A 482 14.62 -5.80 23.33
N ARG A 483 13.97 -6.93 23.63
CA ARG A 483 13.06 -7.59 22.68
C ARG A 483 11.75 -6.81 22.49
N PHE A 484 11.23 -6.22 23.54
CA PHE A 484 10.05 -5.36 23.50
C PHE A 484 10.30 -4.11 22.65
N PHE A 485 11.43 -3.45 22.82
CA PHE A 485 11.82 -2.31 22.01
C PHE A 485 12.00 -2.67 20.53
N ALA A 486 12.61 -3.82 20.22
CA ALA A 486 12.67 -4.32 18.84
C ALA A 486 11.27 -4.51 18.25
N TYR A 487 10.35 -5.10 19.01
CA TYR A 487 8.95 -5.27 18.60
C TYR A 487 8.22 -3.95 18.37
N VAL A 488 8.36 -2.98 19.28
CA VAL A 488 7.74 -1.66 19.17
C VAL A 488 8.29 -0.90 17.96
N ASN A 489 9.60 -0.98 17.72
CA ASN A 489 10.24 -0.39 16.54
C ASN A 489 9.71 -1.03 15.24
N ASP A 490 9.69 -2.36 15.16
CA ASP A 490 9.14 -3.08 14.01
C ASP A 490 7.66 -2.76 13.78
N LEU A 491 6.87 -2.66 14.84
CA LEU A 491 5.46 -2.30 14.77
C LEU A 491 5.28 -0.90 14.20
N ASN A 492 6.00 0.09 14.72
CA ASN A 492 5.91 1.48 14.24
C ASN A 492 6.35 1.60 12.78
N ARG A 493 7.45 0.93 12.40
CA ARG A 493 7.93 0.94 11.01
C ARG A 493 6.96 0.25 10.06
N LEU A 494 6.43 -0.92 10.43
CA LEU A 494 5.47 -1.66 9.60
C LEU A 494 4.12 -0.94 9.48
N TYR A 495 3.64 -0.35 10.58
CA TYR A 495 2.43 0.48 10.59
C TYR A 495 2.59 1.67 9.63
N LYS A 496 3.72 2.40 9.70
CA LYS A 496 4.05 3.49 8.77
C LYS A 496 4.04 3.03 7.30
N SER A 497 4.50 1.82 7.00
CA SER A 497 4.47 1.24 5.65
C SER A 497 3.07 0.89 5.14
N CYS A 498 2.11 0.66 6.03
CA CYS A 498 0.72 0.35 5.69
C CYS A 498 -0.09 1.61 5.33
N LEU A 499 0.27 2.78 5.87
CA LEU A 499 -0.48 4.01 5.62
C LEU A 499 -0.50 4.36 4.13
N PRO A 500 -1.65 4.79 3.57
CA PRO A 500 -2.85 5.30 4.26
C PRO A 500 -4.00 4.27 4.40
N ASP A 501 -3.71 2.98 4.50
CA ASP A 501 -4.76 1.96 4.53
C ASP A 501 -5.72 2.13 5.72
N ARG A 502 -7.03 2.08 5.47
CA ARG A 502 -8.06 2.15 6.52
C ARG A 502 -8.01 0.95 7.45
N ASP A 503 -7.62 -0.22 6.95
CA ASP A 503 -7.48 -1.42 7.78
C ASP A 503 -6.28 -1.33 8.72
N ALA A 504 -5.30 -0.44 8.48
CA ALA A 504 -4.20 -0.23 9.41
C ALA A 504 -4.69 0.48 10.70
N VAL A 505 -5.68 1.38 10.57
CA VAL A 505 -6.21 2.21 11.66
C VAL A 505 -6.71 1.38 12.84
N GLN A 506 -7.21 0.16 12.60
CA GLN A 506 -7.67 -0.74 13.67
C GLN A 506 -6.56 -1.13 14.67
N PHE A 507 -5.30 -1.01 14.29
CA PHE A 507 -4.15 -1.34 15.14
C PHE A 507 -3.57 -0.13 15.89
N ASP A 508 -4.02 1.09 15.59
CA ASP A 508 -3.43 2.33 16.11
C ASP A 508 -3.57 2.46 17.63
N ALA A 509 -4.75 2.13 18.18
CA ALA A 509 -4.98 2.19 19.63
C ALA A 509 -3.99 1.30 20.39
N ARG A 510 -3.74 0.09 19.89
CA ARG A 510 -2.80 -0.86 20.51
C ARG A 510 -1.34 -0.43 20.29
N ARG A 511 -1.00 0.10 19.11
CA ARG A 511 0.31 0.71 18.83
C ARG A 511 0.62 1.84 19.80
N ARG A 512 -0.31 2.77 20.02
CA ARG A 512 -0.15 3.89 20.98
C ARG A 512 0.10 3.37 22.40
N LEU A 513 -0.67 2.40 22.86
CA LEU A 513 -0.46 1.83 24.19
C LEU A 513 0.95 1.24 24.33
N LEU A 514 1.41 0.48 23.33
CA LEU A 514 2.75 -0.11 23.33
C LEU A 514 3.85 0.95 23.33
N ASN A 515 3.66 2.06 22.61
CA ASN A 515 4.57 3.20 22.64
C ASN A 515 4.60 3.89 24.00
N VAL A 516 3.45 4.11 24.63
CA VAL A 516 3.38 4.67 25.99
C VAL A 516 4.13 3.78 26.98
N ILE A 517 3.90 2.46 26.95
CA ILE A 517 4.63 1.52 27.81
C ILE A 517 6.14 1.60 27.54
N ALA A 518 6.56 1.66 26.27
CA ALA A 518 7.97 1.78 25.93
C ALA A 518 8.60 3.09 26.45
N GLN A 519 7.88 4.21 26.35
CA GLN A 519 8.33 5.49 26.88
C GLN A 519 8.44 5.46 28.41
N THR A 520 7.43 4.91 29.10
CA THR A 520 7.47 4.80 30.57
C THR A 520 8.61 3.90 31.04
N ILE A 521 8.93 2.82 30.31
CA ILE A 521 10.13 2.01 30.61
C ILE A 521 11.39 2.87 30.52
N LEU A 522 11.55 3.68 29.46
CA LEU A 522 12.71 4.57 29.31
C LEU A 522 12.81 5.62 30.43
N GLU A 523 11.69 6.20 30.85
CA GLU A 523 11.67 7.21 31.92
C GLU A 523 12.01 6.63 33.30
N GLU A 524 11.63 5.38 33.55
CA GLU A 524 11.78 4.72 34.86
C GLU A 524 13.05 3.85 34.99
N THR A 525 13.78 3.57 33.91
CA THR A 525 15.02 2.76 33.95
C THR A 525 16.28 3.56 33.57
N GLU A 526 17.15 3.84 34.54
CA GLU A 526 18.52 4.30 34.27
C GLU A 526 19.43 3.11 33.93
N ASN A 527 19.45 2.66 32.67
CA ASN A 527 20.22 1.47 32.27
C ASN A 527 21.31 1.80 31.22
N PRO A 528 22.59 1.90 31.61
CA PRO A 528 23.68 2.36 30.73
C PRO A 528 24.03 1.41 29.57
N ASP A 529 23.47 0.20 29.53
CA ASP A 529 23.72 -0.83 28.51
C ASP A 529 22.59 -0.91 27.44
N ILE A 530 21.59 -0.03 27.55
CA ILE A 530 20.47 0.12 26.59
C ILE A 530 20.60 1.45 25.82
N SER A 531 21.60 2.27 26.13
CA SER A 531 21.79 3.63 25.59
C SER A 531 21.91 3.72 24.06
N GLU A 532 22.40 2.67 23.39
CA GLU A 532 22.41 2.61 21.91
C GLU A 532 21.01 2.41 21.31
N ILE A 533 20.14 1.64 21.98
CA ILE A 533 18.75 1.36 21.56
C ILE A 533 17.84 2.52 21.99
N GLU A 534 18.13 3.13 23.13
CA GLU A 534 17.43 4.29 23.69
C GLU A 534 17.38 5.46 22.69
N SER A 535 18.48 5.76 21.98
CA SER A 535 18.46 6.80 20.94
C SER A 535 17.52 6.47 19.78
N GLU A 536 17.50 5.24 19.27
CA GLU A 536 16.62 4.82 18.16
C GLU A 536 15.14 4.76 18.58
N VAL A 537 14.87 4.38 19.83
CA VAL A 537 13.52 4.22 20.37
C VAL A 537 12.95 5.59 20.74
N THR A 538 13.71 6.46 21.40
CA THR A 538 13.28 7.82 21.76
C THR A 538 12.92 8.64 20.51
N ASP A 539 13.76 8.58 19.46
CA ASP A 539 13.47 9.25 18.18
C ASP A 539 12.16 8.74 17.54
N LEU A 540 11.77 7.48 17.74
CA LEU A 540 10.52 6.90 17.20
C LEU A 540 9.29 7.10 18.11
N LEU A 541 9.49 7.16 19.44
CA LEU A 541 8.42 7.29 20.43
C LEU A 541 7.93 8.73 20.54
N ASP A 542 8.83 9.72 20.50
CA ASP A 542 8.49 11.15 20.43
C ASP A 542 7.59 11.47 19.21
N GLN A 543 7.71 10.66 18.15
CA GLN A 543 6.90 10.77 16.92
C GLN A 543 5.54 10.08 17.01
N SER A 544 5.34 9.20 17.99
CA SER A 544 4.26 8.21 17.99
C SER A 544 3.16 8.46 19.01
N ILE A 545 3.44 9.31 20.02
CA ILE A 545 2.63 9.45 21.25
C ILE A 545 1.70 10.68 21.21
N VAL A 546 1.90 11.61 20.26
CA VAL A 546 1.08 12.84 20.10
C VAL A 546 -0.22 12.61 19.29
N ALA A 547 -0.49 11.39 18.85
CA ALA A 547 -1.67 11.11 18.03
C ALA A 547 -2.94 10.94 18.89
N GLU A 548 -3.60 12.02 19.29
CA GLU A 548 -5.04 11.98 19.59
C GLU A 548 -5.84 11.98 18.27
N GLN A 549 -6.59 10.89 18.07
CA GLN A 549 -7.58 10.64 17.00
C GLN A 549 -7.36 11.36 15.66
N TYR A 550 -6.60 10.73 14.75
CA TYR A 550 -6.76 11.00 13.32
C TYR A 550 -7.94 10.19 12.75
N VAL A 551 -9.14 10.74 12.88
CA VAL A 551 -10.26 10.42 11.99
C VAL A 551 -10.27 11.50 10.94
N ILE A 552 -9.98 11.16 9.68
CA ILE A 552 -10.27 12.04 8.55
C ILE A 552 -11.79 12.22 8.53
N GLU A 553 -12.27 13.34 9.05
CA GLU A 553 -13.58 13.87 8.71
C GLU A 553 -13.49 14.31 7.25
N ALA A 554 -14.17 13.61 6.35
CA ALA A 554 -14.29 14.08 4.97
C ALA A 554 -15.15 15.34 4.96
N ALA A 555 -14.61 16.47 4.50
CA ALA A 555 -15.43 17.60 4.07
C ALA A 555 -16.27 17.19 2.86
N VAL A 556 -17.48 16.75 3.17
CA VAL A 556 -18.72 17.05 2.46
C VAL A 556 -18.60 17.18 0.93
N THR A 557 -18.59 16.02 0.27
CA THR A 557 -19.69 15.72 -0.65
C THR A 557 -20.43 14.46 -0.20
N ASP A 558 -21.46 14.71 0.59
CA ASP A 558 -22.68 13.92 0.78
C ASP A 558 -22.59 12.41 0.45
N THR A 559 -21.99 11.59 1.33
CA THR A 559 -22.42 10.19 1.51
C THR A 559 -22.17 9.66 2.93
N SER A 560 -23.29 9.43 3.63
CA SER A 560 -23.46 8.58 4.82
C SER A 560 -22.90 9.06 6.17
N ARG A 561 -23.70 9.90 6.83
CA ARG A 561 -23.88 9.87 8.30
C ARG A 561 -23.98 8.42 8.78
N TYR A 562 -23.19 8.09 9.81
CA TYR A 562 -23.49 7.00 10.72
C TYR A 562 -24.92 7.21 11.25
N ILE A 563 -25.83 6.31 10.87
CA ILE A 563 -27.16 6.23 11.46
C ILE A 563 -27.08 5.15 12.53
N ASP A 564 -27.08 5.61 13.77
CA ASP A 564 -27.46 4.85 14.97
C ASP A 564 -28.75 4.07 14.66
N LEU A 565 -28.69 2.74 14.66
CA LEU A 565 -29.78 1.87 14.18
C LEU A 565 -30.99 1.80 15.14
N SER A 566 -30.90 2.45 16.30
CA SER A 566 -32.06 2.73 17.17
C SER A 566 -32.86 3.97 16.72
N ARG A 567 -32.36 4.74 15.74
CA ARG A 567 -32.90 6.02 15.25
C ARG A 567 -33.30 6.01 13.77
N ILE A 568 -33.73 4.86 13.23
CA ILE A 568 -34.32 4.84 11.89
C ILE A 568 -35.71 5.48 11.98
N ASP A 569 -35.88 6.65 11.36
CA ASP A 569 -37.18 7.31 11.22
C ASP A 569 -37.99 6.58 10.12
N PHE A 570 -38.81 5.62 10.57
CA PHE A 570 -39.66 4.81 9.70
C PHE A 570 -40.76 5.62 9.00
N GLU A 571 -41.20 6.73 9.60
CA GLU A 571 -42.15 7.64 8.96
C GLU A 571 -41.49 8.38 7.80
N ALA A 572 -40.26 8.85 7.99
CA ALA A 572 -39.48 9.48 6.92
C ALA A 572 -39.16 8.51 5.76
N LEU A 573 -38.97 7.21 6.03
CA LEU A 573 -38.78 6.19 4.99
C LEU A 573 -40.08 5.90 4.21
N LYS A 574 -41.23 5.82 4.90
CA LYS A 574 -42.55 5.67 4.26
C LYS A 574 -42.90 6.89 3.39
N GLU A 575 -42.60 8.10 3.87
CA GLU A 575 -42.85 9.33 3.13
C GLU A 575 -41.95 9.46 1.88
N ARG A 576 -40.67 9.08 1.99
CA ARG A 576 -39.75 9.05 0.83
C ARG A 576 -40.14 8.01 -0.20
N PHE A 577 -40.67 6.87 0.23
CA PHE A 577 -41.22 5.86 -0.66
C PHE A 577 -42.44 6.39 -1.44
N ALA A 578 -43.34 7.13 -0.78
CA ALA A 578 -44.49 7.78 -1.41
C ALA A 578 -44.11 8.92 -2.38
N ARG A 579 -42.96 9.59 -2.16
CA ARG A 579 -42.42 10.67 -3.02
C ARG A 579 -41.56 10.19 -4.20
N GLY A 580 -41.72 8.95 -4.66
CA GLY A 580 -41.11 8.44 -5.90
C GLY A 580 -39.67 7.92 -5.82
N HIS A 581 -39.05 7.87 -4.63
CA HIS A 581 -37.68 7.35 -4.43
C HIS A 581 -37.66 5.87 -4.00
N GLN A 582 -38.50 5.06 -4.66
CA GLN A 582 -38.86 3.72 -4.19
C GLN A 582 -37.66 2.75 -4.13
N ARG A 583 -36.79 2.74 -5.14
CA ARG A 583 -35.62 1.84 -5.21
C ARG A 583 -34.59 2.13 -4.13
N THR A 584 -34.28 3.41 -3.92
CA THR A 584 -33.32 3.85 -2.90
C THR A 584 -33.83 3.58 -1.48
N ALA A 585 -35.14 3.70 -1.27
CA ALA A 585 -35.76 3.39 0.02
C ALA A 585 -35.70 1.88 0.34
N VAL A 586 -35.97 1.01 -0.63
CA VAL A 586 -35.86 -0.45 -0.49
C VAL A 586 -34.42 -0.88 -0.20
N GLU A 587 -33.45 -0.34 -0.92
CA GLU A 587 -32.02 -0.68 -0.74
C GLU A 587 -31.46 -0.29 0.63
N ARG A 588 -31.87 0.88 1.15
CA ARG A 588 -31.49 1.31 2.50
C ARG A 588 -32.13 0.44 3.57
N LEU A 589 -33.41 0.10 3.40
CA LEU A 589 -34.13 -0.79 4.32
C LEU A 589 -33.51 -2.19 4.32
N ARG A 590 -33.16 -2.73 3.15
CA ARG A 590 -32.43 -3.99 2.99
C ARG A 590 -31.11 -3.98 3.75
N SER A 591 -30.30 -2.94 3.55
CA SER A 591 -29.00 -2.80 4.21
C SER A 591 -29.12 -2.70 5.73
N ALA A 592 -30.13 -1.99 6.22
CA ALA A 592 -30.40 -1.87 7.66
C ALA A 592 -30.85 -3.19 8.28
N ILE A 593 -31.80 -3.89 7.63
CA ILE A 593 -32.28 -5.20 8.08
C ILE A 593 -31.14 -6.22 8.09
N ASN A 594 -30.32 -6.27 7.04
CA ASN A 594 -29.21 -7.22 6.98
C ASN A 594 -28.22 -7.02 8.14
N ARG A 595 -27.84 -5.77 8.44
CA ARG A 595 -26.95 -5.48 9.59
C ARG A 595 -27.55 -5.91 10.92
N ARG A 596 -28.83 -5.57 11.15
CA ARG A 596 -29.56 -5.94 12.38
C ARG A 596 -29.67 -7.46 12.52
N LEU A 597 -30.01 -8.14 11.43
CA LEU A 597 -30.20 -9.59 11.39
C LEU A 597 -28.90 -10.36 11.60
N GLN A 598 -27.79 -9.89 11.02
CA GLN A 598 -26.46 -10.47 11.27
C GLN A 598 -26.07 -10.37 12.75
N GLN A 599 -26.41 -9.27 13.44
CA GLN A 599 -26.22 -9.15 14.89
C GLN A 599 -27.13 -10.11 15.66
N MET A 600 -28.43 -10.18 15.34
CA MET A 600 -29.37 -11.08 16.00
C MET A 600 -28.99 -12.57 15.85
N VAL A 601 -28.51 -12.98 14.67
CA VAL A 601 -28.05 -14.35 14.38
C VAL A 601 -26.72 -14.64 15.09
N ARG A 602 -25.83 -13.65 15.17
CA ARG A 602 -24.57 -13.77 15.91
C ARG A 602 -24.84 -14.11 17.38
N TYR A 603 -25.78 -13.40 18.02
CA TYR A 603 -26.17 -13.66 19.41
C TYR A 603 -27.02 -14.93 19.57
N ASN A 604 -27.81 -15.30 18.57
CA ASN A 604 -28.64 -16.50 18.67
C ASN A 604 -28.78 -17.20 17.31
N ARG A 605 -28.00 -18.27 17.12
CA ARG A 605 -27.96 -19.05 15.88
C ARG A 605 -29.30 -19.64 15.48
N THR A 606 -30.21 -19.85 16.44
CA THR A 606 -31.57 -20.35 16.14
C THR A 606 -32.41 -19.34 15.35
N ARG A 607 -31.95 -18.10 15.20
CA ARG A 607 -32.55 -17.06 14.36
C ARG A 607 -32.13 -17.10 12.89
N MET A 608 -31.34 -18.11 12.46
CA MET A 608 -30.97 -18.29 11.05
C MET A 608 -32.18 -18.39 10.10
N ASN A 609 -33.33 -18.88 10.59
CA ASN A 609 -34.58 -18.91 9.83
C ASN A 609 -35.04 -17.51 9.35
N TYR A 610 -34.77 -16.45 10.13
CA TYR A 610 -35.04 -15.08 9.73
C TYR A 610 -34.09 -14.64 8.61
N LEU A 611 -32.82 -15.07 8.64
CA LEU A 611 -31.87 -14.83 7.55
C LEU A 611 -32.33 -15.49 6.25
N ASP A 612 -32.80 -16.74 6.32
CA ASP A 612 -33.38 -17.44 5.16
C ASP A 612 -34.63 -16.74 4.63
N THR A 613 -35.49 -16.26 5.53
CA THR A 613 -36.73 -15.55 5.18
C THR A 613 -36.43 -14.22 4.49
N PHE A 614 -35.46 -13.46 5.02
CA PHE A 614 -34.96 -12.24 4.42
C PHE A 614 -34.35 -12.50 3.04
N GLN A 615 -33.50 -13.53 2.91
CA GLN A 615 -32.88 -13.89 1.64
C GLN A 615 -33.93 -14.26 0.58
N ARG A 616 -34.97 -15.01 0.94
CA ARG A 616 -36.10 -15.31 0.03
C ARG A 616 -36.84 -14.05 -0.43
N MET A 617 -37.02 -13.04 0.44
CA MET A 617 -37.60 -11.76 0.05
C MET A 617 -36.70 -11.01 -0.93
N ILE A 618 -35.37 -11.06 -0.74
CA ILE A 618 -34.39 -10.44 -1.64
C ILE A 618 -34.34 -11.15 -2.99
N ASP A 619 -34.35 -12.48 -3.00
CA ASP A 619 -34.36 -13.28 -4.22
C ASP A 619 -35.65 -13.09 -5.02
N GLY A 620 -36.79 -12.94 -4.33
CA GLY A 620 -38.08 -12.59 -4.94
C GLY A 620 -38.11 -11.19 -5.57
N TYR A 621 -37.40 -10.23 -4.97
CA TYR A 621 -37.20 -8.90 -5.54
C TYR A 621 -36.26 -8.91 -6.75
N ASN A 622 -35.09 -9.56 -6.62
CA ASN A 622 -34.07 -9.62 -7.66
C ASN A 622 -34.54 -10.42 -8.90
N SER A 623 -35.40 -11.42 -8.71
CA SER A 623 -35.99 -12.19 -9.81
C SER A 623 -37.18 -11.49 -10.50
N GLY A 624 -37.61 -10.32 -9.99
CA GLY A 624 -38.75 -9.57 -10.52
C GLY A 624 -40.12 -10.19 -10.22
N ALA A 625 -40.18 -11.21 -9.36
CA ALA A 625 -41.41 -11.91 -8.99
C ALA A 625 -42.32 -11.07 -8.06
N LEU A 626 -41.76 -10.08 -7.35
CA LEU A 626 -42.48 -9.19 -6.44
C LEU A 626 -42.34 -7.73 -6.87
N ASN A 627 -43.46 -7.00 -6.84
CA ASN A 627 -43.46 -5.56 -7.12
C ASN A 627 -42.77 -4.78 -5.97
N ILE A 628 -42.23 -3.60 -6.26
CA ILE A 628 -41.45 -2.78 -5.34
C ILE A 628 -42.26 -2.34 -4.11
N GLU A 629 -43.54 -2.03 -4.27
CA GLU A 629 -44.45 -1.72 -3.16
C GLU A 629 -44.66 -2.93 -2.23
N VAL A 630 -44.83 -4.12 -2.82
CA VAL A 630 -45.05 -5.36 -2.05
C VAL A 630 -43.78 -5.72 -1.29
N THR A 631 -42.61 -5.61 -1.94
CA THR A 631 -41.31 -5.86 -1.31
C THR A 631 -41.07 -4.91 -0.15
N PHE A 632 -41.39 -3.62 -0.30
CA PHE A 632 -41.23 -2.64 0.78
C PHE A 632 -42.13 -2.95 1.98
N GLN A 633 -43.39 -3.35 1.76
CA GLN A 633 -44.29 -3.77 2.84
C GLN A 633 -43.85 -5.07 3.52
N ASN A 634 -43.34 -6.05 2.74
CA ASN A 634 -42.79 -7.29 3.29
C ASN A 634 -41.55 -7.00 4.16
N LEU A 635 -40.68 -6.09 3.74
CA LEU A 635 -39.53 -5.69 4.55
C LEU A 635 -39.94 -4.93 5.81
N LEU A 636 -40.99 -4.11 5.78
CA LEU A 636 -41.52 -3.44 6.97
C LEU A 636 -42.14 -4.43 7.97
N SER A 637 -43.01 -5.33 7.50
CA SER A 637 -43.59 -6.37 8.36
C SER A 637 -42.51 -7.28 8.96
N PHE A 638 -41.48 -7.60 8.20
CA PHE A 638 -40.33 -8.35 8.70
C PHE A 638 -39.56 -7.59 9.79
N VAL A 639 -39.44 -6.26 9.70
CA VAL A 639 -38.85 -5.44 10.77
C VAL A 639 -39.68 -5.50 12.05
N ASP A 640 -41.00 -5.51 11.94
CA ASP A 640 -41.90 -5.64 13.10
C ASP A 640 -41.73 -7.02 13.76
N GLU A 641 -41.61 -8.08 12.96
CA GLU A 641 -41.31 -9.44 13.44
C GLU A 641 -39.98 -9.51 14.18
N LEU A 642 -38.91 -8.93 13.62
CA LEU A 642 -37.59 -8.87 14.26
C LEU A 642 -37.62 -8.07 15.57
N SER A 643 -38.40 -6.98 15.59
CA SER A 643 -38.54 -6.14 16.79
C SER A 643 -39.33 -6.84 17.91
N ALA A 644 -40.28 -7.70 17.56
CA ALA A 644 -40.98 -8.56 18.53
C ALA A 644 -40.04 -9.65 19.07
N GLU A 645 -39.21 -10.25 18.21
CA GLU A 645 -38.25 -11.29 18.57
C GLU A 645 -37.15 -10.78 19.52
N GLU A 646 -36.62 -9.58 19.30
CA GLU A 646 -35.64 -8.96 20.21
C GLU A 646 -36.22 -8.70 21.61
N LYS A 647 -37.52 -8.40 21.70
CA LYS A 647 -38.19 -8.20 22.99
C LYS A 647 -38.52 -9.52 23.71
N ARG A 648 -38.28 -10.68 23.10
CA ARG A 648 -38.58 -11.98 23.71
C ARG A 648 -37.75 -12.24 24.96
N GLY A 649 -36.49 -11.79 25.02
CA GLY A 649 -35.67 -11.92 26.23
C GLY A 649 -36.34 -11.28 27.45
N ILE A 650 -36.90 -10.08 27.26
CA ILE A 650 -37.65 -9.36 28.30
C ILE A 650 -38.91 -10.13 28.70
N ALA A 651 -39.67 -10.64 27.72
CA ALA A 651 -40.91 -11.39 27.98
C ALA A 651 -40.65 -12.72 28.71
N GLU A 652 -39.55 -13.41 28.39
CA GLU A 652 -39.18 -14.70 28.99
C GLU A 652 -38.39 -14.56 30.30
N GLN A 653 -38.04 -13.33 30.70
CA GLN A 653 -37.18 -13.00 31.85
C GLN A 653 -35.79 -13.66 31.76
N LEU A 654 -35.23 -13.64 30.55
CA LEU A 654 -33.92 -14.15 30.20
C LEU A 654 -33.08 -13.04 29.58
N THR A 655 -31.79 -12.99 29.90
CA THR A 655 -30.84 -12.20 29.12
C THR A 655 -30.74 -12.77 27.70
N GLU A 656 -30.23 -12.00 26.74
CA GLU A 656 -30.05 -12.49 25.37
C GLU A 656 -29.13 -13.72 25.31
N GLU A 657 -28.17 -13.80 26.23
CA GLU A 657 -27.27 -14.94 26.42
C GLU A 657 -27.99 -16.18 26.97
N GLU A 658 -28.82 -16.00 28.01
CA GLU A 658 -29.64 -17.07 28.59
C GLU A 658 -30.69 -17.56 27.59
N LEU A 659 -31.25 -16.64 26.79
CA LEU A 659 -32.24 -16.94 25.77
C LEU A 659 -31.65 -17.82 24.66
N ALA A 660 -30.42 -17.55 24.22
CA ALA A 660 -29.74 -18.38 23.22
C ALA A 660 -29.56 -19.83 23.70
N VAL A 661 -29.18 -20.04 24.97
CA VAL A 661 -29.06 -21.37 25.57
C VAL A 661 -30.43 -22.03 25.69
N PHE A 662 -31.45 -21.29 26.14
CA PHE A 662 -32.83 -21.78 26.24
C PHE A 662 -33.39 -22.21 24.87
N ASP A 663 -33.13 -21.44 23.81
CA ASP A 663 -33.59 -21.78 22.47
C ASP A 663 -32.89 -23.01 21.90
N LEU A 664 -31.59 -23.18 22.15
CA LEU A 664 -30.86 -24.40 21.74
C LEU A 664 -31.43 -25.65 22.42
N LEU A 665 -31.86 -25.52 23.68
CA LEU A 665 -32.48 -26.60 24.44
C LEU A 665 -33.93 -26.90 24.03
N THR A 666 -34.65 -25.93 23.45
CA THR A 666 -36.09 -26.07 23.18
C THR A 666 -36.44 -26.21 21.70
N ARG A 667 -35.53 -25.86 20.78
CA ARG A 667 -35.72 -25.96 19.32
C ARG A 667 -34.95 -27.14 18.71
N PRO A 668 -35.52 -27.98 17.83
CA PRO A 668 -36.89 -27.93 17.32
C PRO A 668 -37.92 -28.20 18.43
N ASP A 669 -39.12 -27.64 18.29
CA ASP A 669 -40.12 -27.54 19.36
C ASP A 669 -40.36 -28.85 20.12
N ILE A 670 -40.04 -28.84 21.41
CA ILE A 670 -40.34 -29.92 22.34
C ILE A 670 -41.61 -29.54 23.10
N ALA A 671 -42.59 -30.45 23.14
CA ALA A 671 -43.85 -30.24 23.85
C ALA A 671 -43.62 -30.28 25.38
N LEU A 672 -43.26 -29.12 25.95
CA LEU A 672 -43.01 -28.92 27.37
C LEU A 672 -44.25 -28.31 28.04
N THR A 673 -44.59 -28.81 29.23
CA THR A 673 -45.54 -28.13 30.13
C THR A 673 -44.93 -26.86 30.70
N GLN A 674 -45.75 -25.96 31.25
CA GLN A 674 -45.24 -24.71 31.84
C GLN A 674 -44.19 -24.95 32.94
N ASN A 675 -44.39 -25.96 33.79
CA ASN A 675 -43.46 -26.31 34.85
C ASN A 675 -42.13 -26.86 34.29
N GLU A 676 -42.18 -27.64 33.21
CA GLU A 676 -41.00 -28.16 32.52
C GLU A 676 -40.25 -27.05 31.80
N ARG A 677 -40.95 -26.11 31.16
CA ARG A 677 -40.33 -24.94 30.51
C ARG A 677 -39.57 -24.08 31.52
N GLU A 678 -40.14 -23.82 32.70
CA GLU A 678 -39.46 -23.13 33.79
C GLU A 678 -38.27 -23.92 34.35
N ALA A 679 -38.33 -25.26 34.34
CA ALA A 679 -37.17 -26.08 34.67
C ALA A 679 -36.03 -25.93 33.65
N VAL A 680 -36.34 -25.91 32.35
CA VAL A 680 -35.35 -25.69 31.28
C VAL A 680 -34.72 -24.29 31.38
N LYS A 681 -35.50 -23.26 31.71
CA LYS A 681 -34.96 -21.91 31.97
C LYS A 681 -33.97 -21.90 33.13
N ARG A 682 -34.32 -22.53 34.26
CA ARG A 682 -33.42 -22.64 35.42
C ARG A 682 -32.13 -23.39 35.05
N THR A 683 -32.27 -24.49 34.31
CA THR A 683 -31.14 -25.28 33.81
C THR A 683 -30.22 -24.44 32.92
N ALA A 684 -30.78 -23.61 32.03
CA ALA A 684 -30.00 -22.72 31.16
C ALA A 684 -29.21 -21.68 31.96
N LYS A 685 -29.82 -21.07 33.00
CA LYS A 685 -29.15 -20.11 33.89
C LYS A 685 -28.03 -20.77 34.69
N GLU A 686 -28.33 -21.90 35.32
CA GLU A 686 -27.37 -22.67 36.13
C GLU A 686 -26.19 -23.17 35.29
N LEU A 687 -26.46 -23.61 34.05
CA LEU A 687 -25.43 -24.01 33.10
C LEU A 687 -24.48 -22.85 32.81
N LEU A 688 -25.01 -21.70 32.42
CA LEU A 688 -24.18 -20.53 32.10
C LEU A 688 -23.38 -20.04 33.31
N GLU A 689 -24.01 -19.98 34.49
CA GLU A 689 -23.34 -19.59 35.73
C GLU A 689 -22.19 -20.55 36.06
N THR A 690 -22.44 -21.87 36.01
CA THR A 690 -21.43 -22.89 36.33
C THR A 690 -20.29 -22.88 35.31
N LEU A 691 -20.62 -22.79 34.02
CA LEU A 691 -19.63 -22.72 32.96
C LEU A 691 -18.74 -21.48 33.12
N LYS A 692 -19.33 -20.30 33.32
CA LYS A 692 -18.57 -19.05 33.51
C LYS A 692 -17.72 -19.05 34.77
N ARG A 693 -18.27 -19.55 35.88
CA ARG A 693 -17.57 -19.54 37.17
C ARG A 693 -16.41 -20.52 37.22
N GLU A 694 -16.55 -21.70 36.61
CA GLU A 694 -15.65 -22.82 36.90
C GLU A 694 -14.94 -23.41 35.68
N LYS A 695 -15.52 -23.31 34.48
CA LYS A 695 -15.08 -24.13 33.33
C LYS A 695 -14.53 -23.30 32.17
N LEU A 696 -15.05 -22.11 31.93
CA LEU A 696 -14.66 -21.19 30.87
C LEU A 696 -13.48 -20.28 31.31
N VAL A 697 -12.47 -20.90 31.90
CA VAL A 697 -11.20 -20.24 32.27
C VAL A 697 -10.38 -19.89 31.02
N LEU A 698 -9.36 -19.04 31.18
CA LEU A 698 -8.46 -18.66 30.08
C LEU A 698 -7.94 -19.91 29.34
N ASP A 699 -7.97 -19.88 28.00
CA ASP A 699 -7.52 -20.96 27.12
C ASP A 699 -8.22 -22.33 27.25
N TRP A 700 -9.42 -22.37 27.85
CA TRP A 700 -10.18 -23.63 28.00
C TRP A 700 -10.42 -24.36 26.67
N ARG A 701 -10.45 -23.64 25.54
CA ARG A 701 -10.60 -24.19 24.17
C ARG A 701 -9.36 -24.93 23.66
N LYS A 702 -8.15 -24.58 24.12
CA LYS A 702 -6.89 -25.13 23.59
C LYS A 702 -6.58 -26.50 24.18
N ARG A 703 -6.80 -26.69 25.49
CA ARG A 703 -6.46 -27.95 26.17
C ARG A 703 -7.60 -28.98 26.02
N GLN A 704 -7.25 -30.22 25.71
CA GLN A 704 -8.25 -31.30 25.56
C GLN A 704 -8.96 -31.58 26.90
N GLN A 705 -8.23 -31.51 28.01
CA GLN A 705 -8.79 -31.78 29.35
C GLN A 705 -9.86 -30.75 29.77
N THR A 706 -9.68 -29.46 29.47
CA THR A 706 -10.64 -28.41 29.80
C THR A 706 -11.85 -28.41 28.86
N ARG A 707 -11.64 -28.71 27.57
CA ARG A 707 -12.73 -28.96 26.62
C ARG A 707 -13.62 -30.10 27.08
N GLU A 708 -13.01 -31.20 27.51
CA GLU A 708 -13.76 -32.35 28.01
C GLU A 708 -14.43 -32.05 29.36
N ALA A 709 -13.81 -31.24 30.22
CA ALA A 709 -14.45 -30.75 31.44
C ALA A 709 -15.71 -29.90 31.15
N VAL A 710 -15.69 -29.03 30.13
CA VAL A 710 -16.87 -28.28 29.70
C VAL A 710 -17.96 -29.21 29.17
N ARG A 711 -17.61 -30.19 28.32
CA ARG A 711 -18.58 -31.20 27.84
C ARG A 711 -19.21 -31.99 28.98
N GLN A 712 -18.40 -32.42 29.95
CA GLN A 712 -18.90 -33.15 31.11
C GLN A 712 -19.81 -32.28 31.98
N SER A 713 -19.48 -31.01 32.18
CA SER A 713 -20.35 -30.08 32.92
C SER A 713 -21.67 -29.80 32.21
N ILE A 714 -21.65 -29.66 30.88
CA ILE A 714 -22.89 -29.56 30.09
C ILE A 714 -23.75 -30.80 30.32
N ARG A 715 -23.21 -32.01 30.17
CA ARG A 715 -23.98 -33.26 30.41
C ARG A 715 -24.54 -33.34 31.84
N LEU A 716 -23.70 -33.11 32.84
CA LEU A 716 -24.11 -33.23 34.25
C LEU A 716 -25.23 -32.25 34.63
N ILE A 717 -25.24 -31.05 34.07
CA ILE A 717 -26.30 -30.07 34.33
C ILE A 717 -27.55 -30.38 33.50
N LEU A 718 -27.37 -30.83 32.25
CA LEU A 718 -28.48 -31.25 31.39
C LEU A 718 -29.19 -32.51 31.91
N ASP A 719 -28.58 -33.32 32.78
CA ASP A 719 -29.26 -34.46 33.42
C ASP A 719 -30.47 -34.02 34.27
N GLN A 720 -30.58 -32.73 34.60
CA GLN A 720 -31.72 -32.14 35.28
C GLN A 720 -32.90 -31.84 34.34
N LEU A 721 -32.73 -32.02 33.01
CA LEU A 721 -33.80 -31.81 32.04
C LEU A 721 -34.97 -32.79 32.24
N PRO A 722 -36.21 -32.39 31.91
CA PRO A 722 -37.38 -33.27 32.00
C PRO A 722 -37.24 -34.57 31.18
N GLU A 723 -37.96 -35.64 31.57
CA GLU A 723 -37.97 -36.94 30.87
C GLU A 723 -38.46 -36.89 29.40
N ARG A 724 -38.91 -35.72 28.93
CA ARG A 724 -39.31 -35.47 27.54
C ARG A 724 -38.14 -35.47 26.55
N TYR A 725 -36.91 -35.31 27.03
CA TYR A 725 -35.70 -35.38 26.22
C TYR A 725 -35.29 -36.84 26.06
N SER A 726 -35.56 -37.44 24.90
CA SER A 726 -35.05 -38.79 24.61
C SER A 726 -33.52 -38.79 24.64
N LYS A 727 -32.90 -39.96 24.83
CA LYS A 727 -31.44 -40.08 24.86
C LYS A 727 -30.78 -39.47 23.61
N GLU A 728 -31.38 -39.68 22.45
CA GLU A 728 -30.91 -39.13 21.18
C GLU A 728 -30.98 -37.60 21.12
N VAL A 729 -32.12 -37.02 21.55
CA VAL A 729 -32.31 -35.55 21.58
C VAL A 729 -31.40 -34.91 22.62
N TYR A 730 -31.22 -35.56 23.78
CA TYR A 730 -30.32 -35.12 24.84
C TYR A 730 -28.87 -35.03 24.35
N ASP A 731 -28.36 -36.08 23.69
CA ASP A 731 -26.99 -36.11 23.18
C ASP A 731 -26.76 -35.02 22.12
N GLU A 732 -27.76 -34.79 21.26
CA GLU A 732 -27.75 -33.70 20.28
C GLU A 732 -27.70 -32.32 20.96
N LYS A 733 -28.52 -32.10 22.00
CA LYS A 733 -28.53 -30.83 22.76
C LYS A 733 -27.21 -30.54 23.44
N CYS A 734 -26.58 -31.55 24.01
CA CYS A 734 -25.27 -31.43 24.64
C CYS A 734 -24.21 -30.96 23.64
N GLU A 735 -24.20 -31.53 22.43
CA GLU A 735 -23.21 -31.17 21.41
C GLU A 735 -23.49 -29.77 20.82
N LEU A 736 -24.75 -29.43 20.56
CA LEU A 736 -25.13 -28.09 20.09
C LEU A 736 -24.75 -27.00 21.09
N LEU A 737 -25.01 -27.24 22.39
CA LEU A 737 -24.61 -26.31 23.44
C LEU A 737 -23.09 -26.25 23.57
N TYR A 738 -22.38 -27.36 23.46
CA TYR A 738 -20.92 -27.35 23.49
C TYR A 738 -20.34 -26.54 22.34
N GLN A 739 -20.84 -26.72 21.11
CA GLN A 739 -20.41 -25.93 19.95
C GLN A 739 -20.71 -24.46 20.13
N HIS A 740 -21.93 -24.13 20.57
CA HIS A 740 -22.31 -22.77 20.87
C HIS A 740 -21.38 -22.14 21.91
N VAL A 741 -21.09 -22.84 23.01
CA VAL A 741 -20.17 -22.35 24.05
C VAL A 741 -18.75 -22.19 23.48
N PHE A 742 -18.29 -23.15 22.68
CA PHE A 742 -16.99 -23.14 22.03
C PHE A 742 -16.82 -22.02 21.01
N GLU A 743 -17.90 -21.50 20.42
CA GLU A 743 -17.81 -20.39 19.47
C GLU A 743 -18.03 -19.06 20.18
N SER A 744 -19.00 -19.00 21.09
CA SER A 744 -19.46 -17.79 21.77
C SER A 744 -18.55 -17.33 22.92
N TYR A 745 -17.78 -18.22 23.56
CA TYR A 745 -17.01 -17.90 24.78
C TYR A 745 -15.53 -18.22 24.66
N SER A 746 -14.68 -17.20 24.51
CA SER A 746 -13.23 -17.37 24.36
C SER A 746 -12.53 -17.77 25.66
N GLY A 747 -13.22 -17.61 26.80
CA GLY A 747 -12.69 -17.77 28.15
C GLY A 747 -12.44 -16.40 28.81
N ASP A 748 -12.22 -16.41 30.12
CA ASP A 748 -11.84 -15.22 30.90
C ASP A 748 -12.86 -14.07 30.86
N GLY A 749 -14.15 -14.39 31.02
CA GLY A 749 -15.24 -13.41 30.99
C GLY A 749 -15.56 -12.83 29.60
N LYS A 750 -14.71 -13.03 28.57
CA LYS A 750 -14.93 -12.58 27.20
C LYS A 750 -15.90 -13.53 26.47
N SER A 751 -17.09 -13.04 26.14
CA SER A 751 -18.07 -13.71 25.29
C SER A 751 -18.62 -12.78 24.23
N ILE A 752 -19.23 -13.34 23.17
CA ILE A 752 -19.93 -12.51 22.17
C ILE A 752 -21.05 -11.66 22.80
N TYR A 753 -21.53 -12.01 23.99
CA TYR A 753 -22.60 -11.31 24.73
C TYR A 753 -22.10 -10.21 25.66
N GLY A 754 -20.78 -10.03 25.81
CA GLY A 754 -20.18 -9.03 26.71
C GLY A 754 -20.51 -7.57 26.38
N SER A 755 -21.06 -7.30 25.19
CA SER A 755 -21.56 -5.97 24.77
C SER A 755 -23.08 -5.80 24.90
N ALA A 756 -23.80 -6.78 25.45
CA ALA A 756 -25.26 -6.81 25.54
C ALA A 756 -25.81 -6.70 26.99
N ALA A 757 -24.96 -6.31 27.95
CA ALA A 757 -25.34 -6.02 29.33
C ALA A 757 -25.55 -4.51 29.54
#